data_AF-A0A2R4FMW4-F1
#
_entry.id   AF-A0A2R4FMW4-F1
#
_cell.length_a   1.000
_cell.length_b   1.000
_cell.length_c   1.000
_cell.angle_alpha   90.00
_cell.angle_beta   90.00
_cell.angle_gamma   90.00
#
_symmetry.space_group_name_H-M   'P 1'
#
loop_
_entity.id
_entity.type
_entity.pdbx_description
1 polymer ?
#
loop_
_entity_poly.entity_id
_entity_poly.type
_entity_poly.pdbx_seq_one_letter_code
_entity_poly.pdbx_strand_id
1 'polypeptide(L)'
;MVTRRRSARLAGLLLLVPSLTLAGPVPAYAEPVSAPSRPLPAVGTAPEEAPAASSYPAPSSAPVPAAATDGIVTDTRTRPVAPGLDLTSFDRYDANGWLRADALTADLAGGVGVDYVNSGEVTRAEPLRRAVDRAGAVAAVNGDFFDINNSGAAQGIGIRAGELVQSPVAGHHEAVGVTAEGVGRVVQVHFDGTATLPAGPVTLTQFNNMVAAGGIGVFTPLWGSYPRTRAVEGATRVSEVTLVGGRVATVTPAAGSGPIPAGTTVLLGREAGADALAALRPGDPVDLRYAPKPSDGSTLRAAIGGNRVLVRDGVPQEIGDVNPEPRTAVGFSADGRKMYLLTVDGRQADSRGVTLTELGRMMTELGAHDALNLDGGGSSTLLAREPGQPAVRVENSPSDGSERPVPNGLALYAPQGSGRLRAYWVKTLLDPVAAPGVGPVRGGRPDRVFPGLTRRLAAAGYDETYGPAAGAPGWRAEPASRGTVDSAGVFRARRSGEVTVTASRGRAKGALPLTVLGPLARIDGTVDRVGLAGAGGTGSFGVVGYDAEGNTAPIEAADLRLDYDRELLEVTPAADGTLAVRAKVDNGAGLVTVRVGAASTVLPVTVGLTDVPVAMFDDAASWRFSAARATGSATPVPGRTGTGLKLAYDFGQSTGTRAAYADPPAYIPVAGQPQSFGMWIHANGNGEWPSLHLHDALDQQHVLRGPYLDWTGWRYVELAVPAGVVYPVRIRRFYVAETDAAAAYTGEVVIDDIVARVPAEVEVPAEPLRTDRVVLTDGTVDRAPWRFAVLSDAQFVAANPDSDLVAQARRTLREVKAARPDFLVINGDFVDTAYPEDFALAKRILDEELGGTLPYHYVPGNHEIMGAPISNFRSVFGETYRVFDHSPRRGGTRTRFVTLDTSTGSLRGGGFGQVLALRTALDGAARDPAVGSVVLVEHHAPRDPTPARASQLGDRKEAALLERWLAEFQRETGKGALFVGAHVGSFSAERVDGVPYLINGNAGKNPSTAPHLGGFSGWTMFGVDPVSPAEAAAARRDPLAEGPEWVSAQTRAHVDRLTLAAPATLPAGSAVAVTATVTQPGGRQVPVAAPLSADWSGSANLHIGPVRGLRPWHAAWFDPATGRLTGLRSGDAVQLAVTVNGATARATIPLTRR
;
A
#
# COMPACT_ATOMS: atom_id res chain seq x y z
N MET A 1 -16.10 -65.18 25.77
CA MET A 1 -17.20 -66.17 25.91
C MET A 1 -18.38 -65.68 25.06
N VAL A 2 -18.71 -66.41 23.98
CA VAL A 2 -20.05 -66.56 23.34
C VAL A 2 -20.80 -65.26 22.94
N THR A 3 -20.60 -64.72 21.73
CA THR A 3 -21.39 -64.90 20.48
C THR A 3 -22.88 -64.49 20.51
N ARG A 4 -23.34 -63.61 19.59
CA ARG A 4 -24.07 -63.99 18.34
C ARG A 4 -24.68 -62.79 17.60
N ARG A 5 -24.69 -62.96 16.26
CA ARG A 5 -25.26 -62.16 15.15
C ARG A 5 -26.80 -62.24 15.05
N ARG A 6 -27.41 -61.27 14.33
CA ARG A 6 -28.35 -61.39 13.16
C ARG A 6 -28.87 -59.97 12.81
N SER A 7 -28.59 -59.34 11.67
CA SER A 7 -29.02 -59.53 10.25
C SER A 7 -30.53 -59.39 9.99
N ALA A 8 -30.90 -58.39 9.16
CA ALA A 8 -31.91 -58.39 8.06
C ALA A 8 -32.54 -56.99 7.89
N ARG A 9 -32.98 -56.48 6.73
CA ARG A 9 -32.67 -56.59 5.30
C ARG A 9 -33.72 -55.70 4.58
N LEU A 10 -33.29 -55.05 3.50
CA LEU A 10 -34.00 -54.77 2.23
C LEU A 10 -34.94 -53.56 1.98
N ALA A 11 -34.69 -53.03 0.77
CA ALA A 11 -35.57 -52.43 -0.26
C ALA A 11 -36.01 -50.97 -0.04
N GLY A 12 -35.98 -50.05 -1.01
CA GLY A 12 -35.78 -50.08 -2.47
C GLY A 12 -36.43 -48.78 -3.01
N LEU A 13 -35.73 -47.94 -3.76
CA LEU A 13 -35.79 -47.77 -5.23
C LEU A 13 -36.70 -46.60 -5.73
N LEU A 14 -36.05 -45.61 -6.39
CA LEU A 14 -36.39 -44.86 -7.63
C LEU A 14 -37.81 -44.26 -7.88
N LEU A 15 -37.90 -42.95 -8.22
CA LEU A 15 -38.13 -42.40 -9.60
C LEU A 15 -38.61 -40.92 -9.63
N LEU A 16 -37.87 -40.11 -10.41
CA LEU A 16 -38.22 -39.12 -11.46
C LEU A 16 -39.49 -38.22 -11.43
N VAL A 17 -39.21 -36.91 -11.62
CA VAL A 17 -39.65 -35.99 -12.72
C VAL A 17 -40.82 -35.01 -12.49
N PRO A 18 -40.74 -33.78 -13.09
CA PRO A 18 -41.50 -32.58 -12.77
C PRO A 18 -42.66 -32.34 -13.76
N SER A 19 -43.50 -31.31 -13.54
CA SER A 19 -44.14 -30.49 -14.61
C SER A 19 -45.13 -29.42 -14.11
N LEU A 20 -44.89 -28.19 -14.60
CA LEU A 20 -45.77 -27.22 -15.29
C LEU A 20 -46.97 -26.47 -14.62
N THR A 21 -46.81 -25.13 -14.70
CA THR A 21 -47.73 -24.07 -15.21
C THR A 21 -49.02 -23.67 -14.51
N LEU A 22 -49.21 -22.33 -14.41
CA LEU A 22 -50.40 -21.61 -14.89
C LEU A 22 -50.14 -20.11 -15.05
N ALA A 23 -50.84 -19.48 -15.99
CA ALA A 23 -50.62 -18.14 -16.54
C ALA A 23 -51.81 -17.18 -16.29
N GLY A 24 -51.50 -15.87 -16.24
CA GLY A 24 -52.37 -14.72 -16.57
C GLY A 24 -53.32 -14.18 -15.48
N PRO A 25 -53.90 -12.95 -15.62
CA PRO A 25 -53.84 -12.04 -16.79
C PRO A 25 -53.51 -10.55 -16.49
N VAL A 26 -53.40 -9.80 -17.58
CA VAL A 26 -53.25 -8.33 -17.76
C VAL A 26 -54.61 -7.62 -17.59
N PRO A 27 -54.63 -6.31 -17.32
CA PRO A 27 -55.37 -5.42 -18.23
C PRO A 27 -54.65 -4.10 -18.56
N ALA A 28 -55.13 -3.46 -19.63
CA ALA A 28 -54.55 -2.35 -20.36
C ALA A 28 -55.41 -1.07 -20.33
N TYR A 29 -54.78 0.03 -20.78
CA TYR A 29 -55.27 1.32 -21.33
C TYR A 29 -55.75 2.45 -20.41
N ALA A 30 -55.05 3.61 -20.46
CA ALA A 30 -55.49 4.82 -21.19
C ALA A 30 -54.40 5.93 -21.21
N GLU A 31 -54.17 6.53 -22.38
CA GLU A 31 -53.58 7.87 -22.66
C GLU A 31 -54.72 8.79 -23.22
N PRO A 32 -54.55 10.08 -23.62
CA PRO A 32 -53.39 11.01 -23.64
C PRO A 32 -53.70 12.47 -23.17
N VAL A 33 -52.70 13.35 -23.03
CA VAL A 33 -52.85 14.80 -23.33
C VAL A 33 -51.55 15.39 -23.91
N SER A 34 -51.76 16.19 -24.95
CA SER A 34 -50.85 16.80 -25.93
C SER A 34 -50.00 17.99 -25.43
N ALA A 35 -48.92 18.24 -26.16
CA ALA A 35 -47.93 19.33 -26.00
C ALA A 35 -48.49 20.76 -26.16
N PRO A 36 -47.66 21.79 -25.89
CA PRO A 36 -47.13 22.50 -27.05
C PRO A 36 -45.62 22.85 -26.98
N SER A 37 -45.14 23.19 -28.17
CA SER A 37 -43.78 23.41 -28.65
C SER A 37 -43.23 24.85 -28.52
N ARG A 38 -41.88 24.92 -28.44
CA ARG A 38 -40.94 26.02 -28.84
C ARG A 38 -40.82 27.27 -27.93
N PRO A 39 -39.69 28.02 -27.94
CA PRO A 39 -38.59 28.05 -28.92
C PRO A 39 -37.15 27.91 -28.36
N LEU A 40 -36.21 27.64 -29.29
CA LEU A 40 -34.76 27.80 -29.12
C LEU A 40 -34.39 29.28 -28.90
N PRO A 41 -33.42 29.62 -28.03
CA PRO A 41 -32.55 30.76 -28.23
C PRO A 41 -31.27 30.27 -28.94
N ALA A 42 -31.07 30.68 -30.19
CA ALA A 42 -30.27 31.85 -30.54
C ALA A 42 -28.79 31.68 -30.15
N VAL A 43 -28.01 31.34 -31.17
CA VAL A 43 -26.54 31.37 -31.21
C VAL A 43 -26.05 32.73 -30.71
N GLY A 44 -25.42 32.73 -29.55
CA GLY A 44 -24.57 33.81 -29.07
C GLY A 44 -23.14 33.26 -28.96
N THR A 45 -22.28 33.67 -29.89
CA THR A 45 -20.83 33.45 -29.79
C THR A 45 -20.31 34.22 -28.59
N ALA A 46 -20.15 33.53 -27.46
CA ALA A 46 -19.35 34.02 -26.34
C ALA A 46 -17.87 33.78 -26.64
N PRO A 47 -16.96 34.73 -26.33
CA PRO A 47 -15.53 34.53 -26.48
C PRO A 47 -15.08 33.41 -25.55
N GLU A 48 -14.27 32.51 -26.10
CA GLU A 48 -13.52 31.43 -25.46
C GLU A 48 -13.00 31.83 -24.06
N GLU A 49 -13.79 31.57 -23.02
CA GLU A 49 -13.35 31.61 -21.63
C GLU A 49 -12.39 30.44 -21.43
N ALA A 50 -11.11 30.74 -21.27
CA ALA A 50 -10.14 29.77 -20.80
C ALA A 50 -10.67 29.18 -19.47
N PRO A 51 -10.74 27.85 -19.32
CA PRO A 51 -11.31 27.25 -18.12
C PRO A 51 -10.54 27.74 -16.89
N ALA A 52 -11.27 28.19 -15.87
CA ALA A 52 -10.77 28.27 -14.51
C ALA A 52 -10.61 26.84 -13.97
N ALA A 53 -9.58 26.15 -14.45
CA ALA A 53 -9.21 24.81 -14.03
C ALA A 53 -7.74 24.84 -13.61
N SER A 54 -7.42 24.18 -12.51
CA SER A 54 -6.03 23.95 -12.10
C SER A 54 -5.26 23.32 -13.25
N SER A 55 -4.02 23.75 -13.46
CA SER A 55 -3.14 23.08 -14.40
C SER A 55 -2.53 21.80 -13.85
N TYR A 56 -2.80 21.39 -12.61
CA TYR A 56 -2.55 20.02 -12.17
C TYR A 56 -3.89 19.38 -11.82
N PRO A 57 -4.29 18.27 -12.46
CA PRO A 57 -5.57 17.64 -12.16
C PRO A 57 -5.54 17.16 -10.71
N ALA A 58 -6.54 17.58 -9.93
CA ALA A 58 -6.79 16.96 -8.64
C ALA A 58 -7.16 15.49 -8.88
N PRO A 59 -6.70 14.56 -8.03
CA PRO A 59 -7.26 13.22 -8.03
C PRO A 59 -8.78 13.31 -7.88
N SER A 60 -9.50 12.66 -8.79
CA SER A 60 -10.94 12.50 -8.68
C SER A 60 -11.21 11.11 -8.13
N SER A 61 -11.98 11.03 -7.06
CA SER A 61 -12.50 9.78 -6.53
C SER A 61 -13.94 9.53 -6.97
N ALA A 62 -14.49 10.33 -7.90
CA ALA A 62 -15.87 10.20 -8.36
C ALA A 62 -16.09 8.80 -8.95
N PRO A 63 -16.85 7.92 -8.27
CA PRO A 63 -17.10 6.58 -8.78
C PRO A 63 -18.06 6.71 -9.96
N VAL A 64 -17.67 6.22 -11.13
CA VAL A 64 -18.64 5.81 -12.15
C VAL A 64 -19.00 4.37 -11.79
N PRO A 65 -20.24 4.06 -11.35
CA PRO A 65 -20.67 2.69 -11.27
C PRO A 65 -20.75 2.17 -12.70
N ALA A 66 -19.72 1.44 -13.14
CA ALA A 66 -19.91 0.47 -14.20
C ALA A 66 -20.98 -0.52 -13.71
N ALA A 67 -21.88 -0.93 -14.60
CA ALA A 67 -22.94 -1.87 -14.29
C ALA A 67 -22.40 -3.03 -13.45
N ALA A 68 -23.14 -3.41 -12.40
CA ALA A 68 -22.72 -4.27 -11.32
C ALA A 68 -21.97 -5.54 -11.79
N THR A 69 -20.62 -5.50 -11.84
CA THR A 69 -19.68 -6.64 -11.70
C THR A 69 -18.17 -6.31 -11.72
N ASP A 70 -17.68 -5.11 -12.08
CA ASP A 70 -16.25 -4.92 -12.43
C ASP A 70 -15.34 -4.11 -11.44
N GLY A 71 -15.67 -4.06 -10.14
CA GLY A 71 -14.82 -3.40 -9.11
C GLY A 71 -15.05 -1.89 -8.92
N ILE A 72 -14.31 -1.27 -8.00
CA ILE A 72 -14.40 0.17 -7.65
C ILE A 72 -13.16 0.89 -8.17
N VAL A 73 -13.34 2.00 -8.90
CA VAL A 73 -12.24 2.95 -9.18
C VAL A 73 -11.97 3.76 -7.91
N THR A 74 -10.75 3.67 -7.39
CA THR A 74 -10.37 4.24 -6.09
C THR A 74 -9.52 5.51 -6.19
N ASP A 75 -8.87 5.73 -7.34
CA ASP A 75 -8.18 6.97 -7.73
C ASP A 75 -8.24 7.10 -9.26
N THR A 76 -8.47 8.30 -9.79
CA THR A 76 -8.31 8.59 -11.21
C THR A 76 -7.79 10.00 -11.46
N ARG A 77 -6.89 10.14 -12.44
CA ARG A 77 -6.27 11.42 -12.84
C ARG A 77 -6.14 11.47 -14.35
N THR A 78 -6.63 12.55 -14.94
CA THR A 78 -6.50 12.79 -16.39
C THR A 78 -5.72 14.07 -16.64
N ARG A 79 -4.72 14.02 -17.52
CA ARG A 79 -3.95 15.20 -17.96
C ARG A 79 -3.73 15.20 -19.48
N PRO A 80 -3.68 16.37 -20.12
CA PRO A 80 -3.27 16.45 -21.52
C PRO A 80 -1.77 16.15 -21.67
N VAL A 81 -1.41 15.60 -22.83
CA VAL A 81 -0.03 15.38 -23.29
C VAL A 81 0.26 16.21 -24.55
N ALA A 82 -0.72 16.27 -25.45
CA ALA A 82 -0.74 17.08 -26.67
C ALA A 82 -2.22 17.39 -27.06
N PRO A 83 -2.50 18.28 -28.02
CA PRO A 83 -3.86 18.49 -28.50
C PRO A 83 -4.44 17.19 -29.06
N GLY A 84 -5.61 16.80 -28.54
CA GLY A 84 -6.23 15.52 -28.89
C GLY A 84 -5.54 14.29 -28.29
N LEU A 85 -4.62 14.44 -27.33
CA LEU A 85 -3.96 13.33 -26.65
C LEU A 85 -3.97 13.52 -25.13
N ASP A 86 -4.74 12.68 -24.45
CA ASP A 86 -4.87 12.68 -22.99
C ASP A 86 -4.32 11.40 -22.37
N LEU A 87 -3.69 11.53 -21.20
CA LEU A 87 -3.29 10.43 -20.34
C LEU A 87 -4.25 10.34 -19.15
N THR A 88 -4.82 9.16 -18.93
CA THR A 88 -5.62 8.84 -17.74
C THR A 88 -4.97 7.72 -16.95
N SER A 89 -4.60 8.01 -15.71
CA SER A 89 -4.10 7.06 -14.72
C SER A 89 -5.21 6.68 -13.76
N PHE A 90 -5.36 5.40 -13.41
CA PHE A 90 -6.37 4.98 -12.45
C PHE A 90 -6.01 3.71 -11.66
N ASP A 91 -6.58 3.64 -10.47
CA ASP A 91 -6.53 2.48 -9.59
C ASP A 91 -7.92 1.87 -9.47
N ARG A 92 -8.02 0.55 -9.65
CA ARG A 92 -9.25 -0.22 -9.48
C ARG A 92 -9.05 -1.31 -8.43
N TYR A 93 -10.08 -1.56 -7.64
CA TYR A 93 -10.07 -2.60 -6.61
C TYR A 93 -11.30 -3.48 -6.80
N ASP A 94 -11.08 -4.78 -6.96
CA ASP A 94 -12.14 -5.77 -7.20
C ASP A 94 -12.00 -7.00 -6.27
N ALA A 95 -12.83 -8.02 -6.50
CA ALA A 95 -12.79 -9.26 -5.71
C ALA A 95 -11.47 -10.04 -5.85
N ASN A 96 -10.74 -9.86 -6.94
CA ASN A 96 -9.48 -10.52 -7.24
C ASN A 96 -8.27 -9.71 -6.73
N GLY A 97 -8.40 -8.39 -6.55
CA GLY A 97 -7.37 -7.54 -5.92
C GLY A 97 -7.26 -6.15 -6.54
N TRP A 98 -6.11 -5.52 -6.33
CA TRP A 98 -5.80 -4.21 -6.89
C TRP A 98 -5.35 -4.31 -8.35
N LEU A 99 -5.71 -3.28 -9.12
CA LEU A 99 -5.25 -3.01 -10.47
C LEU A 99 -4.77 -1.57 -10.55
N ARG A 100 -3.63 -1.36 -11.18
CA ARG A 100 -3.07 -0.06 -11.56
C ARG A 100 -2.94 -0.02 -13.07
N ALA A 101 -3.51 1.01 -13.69
CA ALA A 101 -3.49 1.15 -15.14
C ALA A 101 -3.34 2.60 -15.60
N ASP A 102 -2.75 2.75 -16.78
CA ASP A 102 -2.52 4.01 -17.46
C ASP A 102 -2.99 3.89 -18.92
N ALA A 103 -3.79 4.86 -19.36
CA ALA A 103 -4.43 4.87 -20.67
C ALA A 103 -4.16 6.17 -21.42
N LEU A 104 -3.61 6.08 -22.63
CA LEU A 104 -3.54 7.18 -23.59
C LEU A 104 -4.73 7.10 -24.54
N THR A 105 -5.45 8.21 -24.68
CA THR A 105 -6.53 8.36 -25.67
C THR A 105 -6.13 9.43 -26.68
N ALA A 106 -5.98 9.03 -27.94
CA ALA A 106 -5.55 9.90 -29.04
C ALA A 106 -6.68 10.09 -30.07
N ASP A 107 -6.94 11.34 -30.45
CA ASP A 107 -7.72 11.72 -31.63
C ASP A 107 -6.80 11.81 -32.84
N LEU A 108 -6.87 10.80 -33.71
CA LEU A 108 -6.06 10.70 -34.92
C LEU A 108 -6.50 11.72 -35.99
N ALA A 109 -7.72 12.23 -35.94
CA ALA A 109 -8.16 13.33 -36.81
C ALA A 109 -7.66 14.69 -36.31
N GLY A 110 -7.29 14.78 -35.03
CA GLY A 110 -6.83 16.00 -34.34
C GLY A 110 -5.36 16.39 -34.59
N GLY A 111 -4.65 15.69 -35.48
CA GLY A 111 -3.26 16.00 -35.84
C GLY A 111 -2.20 15.26 -35.02
N VAL A 112 -2.59 14.31 -34.16
CA VAL A 112 -1.65 13.41 -33.48
C VAL A 112 -1.04 12.44 -34.49
N GLY A 113 0.28 12.49 -34.66
CA GLY A 113 1.01 11.54 -35.49
C GLY A 113 1.28 10.23 -34.74
N VAL A 114 1.23 9.09 -35.44
CA VAL A 114 1.60 7.77 -34.89
C VAL A 114 2.67 7.17 -35.79
N ASP A 115 3.76 6.64 -35.20
CA ASP A 115 4.80 5.95 -35.98
C ASP A 115 5.49 4.84 -35.19
N TYR A 116 6.15 3.93 -35.92
CA TYR A 116 7.00 2.89 -35.36
C TYR A 116 8.31 3.50 -34.85
N VAL A 117 8.69 3.15 -33.62
CA VAL A 117 9.97 3.57 -33.04
C VAL A 117 10.78 2.35 -32.60
N ASN A 118 12.09 2.39 -32.85
CA ASN A 118 13.05 1.41 -32.35
C ASN A 118 14.41 2.07 -32.13
N SER A 119 15.40 1.28 -31.73
CA SER A 119 16.77 1.78 -31.51
C SER A 119 17.47 2.26 -32.79
N GLY A 120 16.93 1.97 -33.97
CA GLY A 120 17.57 2.15 -35.27
C GLY A 120 18.07 0.83 -35.89
N GLU A 121 18.17 -0.23 -35.07
CA GLU A 121 18.52 -1.59 -35.49
C GLU A 121 17.45 -2.57 -35.00
N VAL A 122 17.17 -3.61 -35.78
CA VAL A 122 16.18 -4.64 -35.49
C VAL A 122 16.68 -5.54 -34.35
N THR A 123 17.95 -5.91 -34.34
CA THR A 123 18.53 -6.81 -33.33
C THR A 123 19.17 -6.07 -32.15
N ARG A 124 18.68 -4.87 -31.83
CA ARG A 124 19.16 -4.11 -30.67
C ARG A 124 17.98 -3.60 -29.85
N ALA A 125 17.63 -4.39 -28.83
CA ALA A 125 16.71 -3.96 -27.80
C ALA A 125 17.35 -2.91 -26.89
N GLU A 126 16.58 -1.90 -26.51
CA GLU A 126 16.97 -0.89 -25.52
C GLU A 126 15.74 -0.44 -24.73
N PRO A 127 15.89 0.19 -23.55
CA PRO A 127 14.74 0.78 -22.87
C PRO A 127 14.03 1.76 -23.82
N LEU A 128 12.73 1.56 -24.01
CA LEU A 128 11.90 2.29 -24.99
C LEU A 128 12.10 3.81 -24.93
N ARG A 129 12.26 4.38 -23.72
CA ARG A 129 12.48 5.82 -23.52
C ARG A 129 13.62 6.36 -24.37
N ARG A 130 14.70 5.59 -24.56
CA ARG A 130 15.86 6.02 -25.35
C ARG A 130 15.52 6.22 -26.81
N ALA A 131 14.71 5.32 -27.38
CA ALA A 131 14.25 5.41 -28.76
C ALA A 131 13.26 6.57 -28.94
N VAL A 132 12.35 6.74 -27.98
CA VAL A 132 11.31 7.79 -27.96
C VAL A 132 11.91 9.19 -27.83
N ASP A 133 12.83 9.41 -26.89
CA ASP A 133 13.53 10.68 -26.70
C ASP A 133 14.33 11.06 -27.97
N ARG A 134 15.02 10.09 -28.57
CA ARG A 134 15.78 10.28 -29.82
C ARG A 134 14.87 10.66 -30.99
N ALA A 135 13.66 10.11 -31.02
CA ALA A 135 12.67 10.39 -32.06
C ALA A 135 11.89 11.69 -31.82
N GLY A 136 11.96 12.29 -30.62
CA GLY A 136 11.19 13.48 -30.26
C GLY A 136 9.68 13.23 -30.13
N ALA A 137 9.27 11.99 -29.84
CA ALA A 137 7.88 11.65 -29.58
C ALA A 137 7.44 12.14 -28.19
N VAL A 138 6.13 12.39 -28.03
CA VAL A 138 5.54 12.96 -26.81
C VAL A 138 4.90 11.91 -25.91
N ALA A 139 4.63 10.73 -26.45
CA ALA A 139 4.19 9.56 -25.71
C ALA A 139 4.51 8.28 -26.50
N ALA A 140 4.53 7.12 -25.84
CA ALA A 140 4.66 5.83 -26.50
C ALA A 140 4.23 4.68 -25.58
N VAL A 141 3.99 3.52 -26.18
CA VAL A 141 3.94 2.23 -25.45
C VAL A 141 4.90 1.23 -26.08
N ASN A 142 5.31 0.21 -25.33
CA ASN A 142 6.08 -0.91 -25.88
C ASN A 142 5.28 -1.65 -26.96
N GLY A 143 6.02 -2.34 -27.83
CA GLY A 143 5.46 -2.99 -29.00
C GLY A 143 5.39 -4.50 -28.89
N ASP A 144 6.06 -5.13 -29.84
CA ASP A 144 5.83 -6.50 -30.27
C ASP A 144 6.52 -7.55 -29.40
N PHE A 145 6.09 -8.80 -29.54
CA PHE A 145 6.79 -9.96 -29.03
C PHE A 145 8.13 -10.11 -29.75
N PHE A 146 9.12 -10.70 -29.09
CA PHE A 146 10.49 -10.71 -29.63
C PHE A 146 11.32 -11.91 -29.20
N ASP A 147 12.40 -12.15 -29.94
CA ASP A 147 13.39 -13.19 -29.69
C ASP A 147 14.26 -12.83 -28.47
N ILE A 148 13.61 -12.84 -27.30
CA ILE A 148 14.18 -12.45 -26.01
C ILE A 148 15.34 -13.37 -25.61
N ASN A 149 16.35 -12.78 -24.97
CA ASN A 149 17.62 -13.43 -24.60
C ASN A 149 18.51 -13.87 -25.79
N ASN A 150 18.15 -13.50 -27.02
CA ASN A 150 18.91 -13.86 -28.21
C ASN A 150 19.11 -12.63 -29.11
N SER A 151 18.57 -12.61 -30.33
CA SER A 151 18.76 -11.49 -31.25
C SER A 151 18.08 -10.21 -30.79
N GLY A 152 17.04 -10.31 -29.94
CA GLY A 152 16.24 -9.18 -29.55
C GLY A 152 15.38 -8.60 -30.69
N ALA A 153 15.28 -9.30 -31.84
CA ALA A 153 14.43 -8.88 -32.95
C ALA A 153 12.95 -9.13 -32.66
N ALA A 154 12.09 -8.19 -33.05
CA ALA A 154 10.64 -8.37 -32.94
C ALA A 154 10.10 -9.37 -33.97
N GLN A 155 9.03 -10.07 -33.61
CA GLN A 155 8.54 -11.24 -34.34
C GLN A 155 7.52 -10.89 -35.43
N GLY A 156 6.74 -9.83 -35.24
CA GLY A 156 5.73 -9.35 -36.17
C GLY A 156 6.23 -8.24 -37.11
N ILE A 157 5.27 -7.62 -37.79
CA ILE A 157 5.53 -6.56 -38.78
C ILE A 157 6.07 -5.29 -38.10
N GLY A 158 7.02 -4.60 -38.76
CA GLY A 158 7.37 -3.23 -38.44
C GLY A 158 7.30 -2.36 -39.69
N ILE A 159 6.45 -1.34 -39.71
CA ILE A 159 6.37 -0.34 -40.78
C ILE A 159 6.60 1.03 -40.16
N ARG A 160 7.59 1.77 -40.67
CA ARG A 160 7.95 3.12 -40.23
C ARG A 160 7.90 4.08 -41.41
N ALA A 161 7.13 5.15 -41.30
CA ALA A 161 6.95 6.13 -42.38
C ALA A 161 6.59 5.51 -43.75
N GLY A 162 5.80 4.42 -43.75
CA GLY A 162 5.39 3.66 -44.94
C GLY A 162 6.41 2.64 -45.44
N GLU A 163 7.61 2.59 -44.86
CA GLU A 163 8.67 1.66 -45.25
C GLU A 163 8.73 0.44 -44.33
N LEU A 164 9.03 -0.72 -44.92
CA LEU A 164 9.20 -1.97 -44.20
C LEU A 164 10.51 -1.95 -43.38
N VAL A 165 10.39 -2.08 -42.06
CA VAL A 165 11.54 -2.26 -41.16
C VAL A 165 11.86 -3.75 -41.01
N GLN A 166 10.84 -4.57 -40.80
CA GLN A 166 10.94 -6.03 -40.69
C GLN A 166 9.61 -6.70 -41.08
N SER A 167 9.68 -7.90 -41.66
CA SER A 167 8.52 -8.75 -41.93
C SER A 167 8.12 -9.56 -40.70
N PRO A 168 6.86 -10.01 -40.58
CA PRO A 168 6.46 -10.98 -39.55
C PRO A 168 7.04 -12.37 -39.81
N VAL A 169 7.30 -13.11 -38.74
CA VAL A 169 7.51 -14.56 -38.74
C VAL A 169 6.16 -15.30 -38.73
N ALA A 170 6.20 -16.61 -39.02
CA ALA A 170 5.00 -17.44 -39.03
C ALA A 170 4.27 -17.36 -37.67
N GLY A 171 2.97 -17.06 -37.70
CA GLY A 171 2.13 -16.95 -36.50
C GLY A 171 2.05 -15.56 -35.87
N HIS A 172 2.81 -14.58 -36.37
CA HIS A 172 2.85 -13.20 -35.84
C HIS A 172 2.38 -12.16 -36.88
N HIS A 173 1.28 -12.48 -37.57
CA HIS A 173 0.74 -11.62 -38.63
C HIS A 173 -0.19 -10.52 -38.12
N GLU A 174 -0.71 -10.64 -36.90
CA GLU A 174 -1.60 -9.63 -36.31
C GLU A 174 -0.84 -8.35 -36.01
N ALA A 175 -1.41 -7.21 -36.36
CA ALA A 175 -0.80 -5.91 -36.18
C ALA A 175 -1.83 -4.83 -35.85
N VAL A 176 -1.37 -3.80 -35.15
CA VAL A 176 -2.05 -2.50 -35.14
C VAL A 176 -1.38 -1.61 -36.17
N GLY A 177 -2.18 -0.99 -37.01
CA GLY A 177 -1.71 -0.14 -38.11
C GLY A 177 -2.46 1.18 -38.17
N VAL A 178 -1.77 2.23 -38.63
CA VAL A 178 -2.36 3.53 -38.95
C VAL A 178 -2.09 3.82 -40.41
N THR A 179 -3.16 4.10 -41.15
CA THR A 179 -3.12 4.47 -42.57
C THR A 179 -2.56 5.89 -42.77
N ALA A 180 -2.22 6.25 -44.01
CA ALA A 180 -1.77 7.60 -44.33
C ALA A 180 -2.85 8.68 -44.05
N GLU A 181 -4.13 8.28 -44.07
CA GLU A 181 -5.29 9.12 -43.79
C GLU A 181 -5.58 9.28 -42.28
N GLY A 182 -4.77 8.69 -41.40
CA GLY A 182 -4.96 8.75 -39.95
C GLY A 182 -6.09 7.86 -39.42
N VAL A 183 -6.43 6.79 -40.14
CA VAL A 183 -7.38 5.77 -39.67
C VAL A 183 -6.60 4.59 -39.10
N GLY A 184 -6.85 4.30 -37.82
CA GLY A 184 -6.29 3.16 -37.09
C GLY A 184 -7.08 1.87 -37.31
N ARG A 185 -6.38 0.73 -37.33
CA ARG A 185 -6.92 -0.60 -37.65
C ARG A 185 -6.20 -1.70 -36.88
N VAL A 186 -6.93 -2.74 -36.51
CA VAL A 186 -6.37 -4.07 -36.20
C VAL A 186 -6.45 -4.91 -37.46
N VAL A 187 -5.32 -5.38 -37.99
CA VAL A 187 -5.24 -6.03 -39.30
C VAL A 187 -4.14 -7.09 -39.33
N GLN A 188 -4.31 -8.11 -40.16
CA GLN A 188 -3.23 -9.05 -40.46
C GLN A 188 -2.35 -8.49 -41.57
N VAL A 189 -1.04 -8.45 -41.36
CA VAL A 189 -0.07 -8.01 -42.37
C VAL A 189 0.84 -9.18 -42.71
N HIS A 190 0.88 -9.53 -43.99
CA HIS A 190 1.79 -10.55 -44.52
C HIS A 190 2.99 -9.89 -45.22
N PHE A 191 3.96 -10.70 -45.61
CA PHE A 191 5.09 -10.29 -46.45
C PHE A 191 4.94 -10.91 -47.83
N ASP A 192 5.00 -10.08 -48.87
CA ASP A 192 5.01 -10.51 -50.26
C ASP A 192 6.35 -10.12 -50.88
N GLY A 193 7.13 -11.09 -51.32
CA GLY A 193 8.50 -10.87 -51.75
C GLY A 193 8.97 -11.85 -52.81
N THR A 194 9.66 -11.34 -53.82
CA THR A 194 10.24 -12.12 -54.93
C THR A 194 11.62 -11.57 -55.28
N ALA A 195 12.58 -12.46 -55.51
CA ALA A 195 13.86 -12.15 -56.14
C ALA A 195 13.92 -12.79 -57.53
N THR A 196 14.23 -12.01 -58.56
CA THR A 196 14.46 -12.55 -59.91
C THR A 196 15.94 -12.85 -60.08
N LEU A 197 16.29 -14.13 -60.04
CA LEU A 197 17.65 -14.62 -60.29
C LEU A 197 17.84 -14.93 -61.78
N PRO A 198 19.08 -15.10 -62.27
CA PRO A 198 19.32 -15.54 -63.66
C PRO A 198 18.64 -16.86 -64.04
N ALA A 199 18.45 -17.75 -63.06
CA ALA A 199 17.76 -19.03 -63.24
C ALA A 199 16.23 -18.94 -63.21
N GLY A 200 15.66 -17.79 -62.84
CA GLY A 200 14.23 -17.56 -62.67
C GLY A 200 13.86 -16.91 -61.33
N PRO A 201 12.57 -16.60 -61.13
CA PRO A 201 12.09 -15.99 -59.89
C PRO A 201 12.08 -17.00 -58.73
N VAL A 202 12.44 -16.51 -57.53
CA VAL A 202 12.35 -17.23 -56.26
C VAL A 202 11.57 -16.39 -55.24
N THR A 203 10.85 -17.05 -54.33
CA THR A 203 10.10 -16.36 -53.28
C THR A 203 11.02 -15.93 -52.14
N LEU A 204 10.83 -14.70 -51.68
CA LEU A 204 11.44 -14.19 -50.46
C LEU A 204 10.45 -14.41 -49.32
N THR A 205 10.89 -15.02 -48.23
CA THR A 205 10.01 -15.39 -47.14
C THR A 205 10.04 -14.39 -45.99
N GLN A 206 11.18 -13.72 -45.76
CA GLN A 206 11.34 -12.72 -44.70
C GLN A 206 12.19 -11.52 -45.11
N PHE A 207 12.06 -10.44 -44.35
CA PHE A 207 12.81 -9.20 -44.42
C PHE A 207 13.25 -8.80 -43.01
N ASN A 208 14.56 -8.69 -42.78
CA ASN A 208 15.20 -8.44 -41.49
C ASN A 208 14.65 -9.29 -40.33
N ASN A 209 14.31 -10.57 -40.58
CA ASN A 209 13.73 -11.45 -39.56
C ASN A 209 14.13 -12.92 -39.81
N MET A 210 13.67 -13.82 -38.93
CA MET A 210 13.99 -15.25 -38.96
C MET A 210 13.47 -15.92 -40.23
N VAL A 211 14.36 -16.59 -40.97
CA VAL A 211 14.05 -17.17 -42.29
C VAL A 211 13.30 -18.49 -42.12
N ALA A 212 12.15 -18.59 -42.80
CA ALA A 212 11.33 -19.80 -42.84
C ALA A 212 12.08 -20.98 -43.47
N ALA A 213 11.69 -22.20 -43.09
CA ALA A 213 12.25 -23.43 -43.67
C ALA A 213 12.14 -23.44 -45.19
N GLY A 214 13.21 -23.86 -45.88
CA GLY A 214 13.34 -23.78 -47.34
C GLY A 214 13.39 -22.36 -47.95
N GLY A 215 13.34 -21.30 -47.15
CA GLY A 215 13.15 -19.93 -47.62
C GLY A 215 14.44 -19.12 -47.87
N ILE A 216 14.24 -17.89 -48.34
CA ILE A 216 15.26 -16.85 -48.53
C ILE A 216 14.81 -15.59 -47.80
N GLY A 217 15.63 -15.10 -46.88
CA GLY A 217 15.44 -13.82 -46.19
C GLY A 217 16.26 -12.70 -46.82
N VAL A 218 15.71 -11.48 -46.78
CA VAL A 218 16.41 -10.24 -47.14
C VAL A 218 16.90 -9.56 -45.86
N PHE A 219 18.17 -9.18 -45.80
CA PHE A 219 18.76 -8.46 -44.69
C PHE A 219 19.38 -7.16 -45.18
N THR A 220 19.15 -6.09 -44.43
CA THR A 220 19.59 -4.72 -44.73
C THR A 220 20.44 -4.20 -43.57
N PRO A 221 21.05 -3.00 -43.67
CA PRO A 221 21.74 -2.39 -42.53
C PRO A 221 20.88 -2.27 -41.26
N LEU A 222 19.55 -2.24 -41.40
CA LEU A 222 18.62 -2.23 -40.26
C LEU A 222 18.72 -3.50 -39.40
N TRP A 223 19.23 -4.62 -39.90
CA TRP A 223 19.43 -5.82 -39.07
C TRP A 223 20.29 -5.50 -37.83
N GLY A 224 21.35 -4.72 -37.99
CA GLY A 224 22.34 -4.46 -36.95
C GLY A 224 23.49 -5.46 -37.00
N SER A 225 24.18 -5.64 -35.86
CA SER A 225 25.43 -6.41 -35.77
C SER A 225 25.25 -7.86 -35.29
N TYR A 226 24.04 -8.26 -34.88
CA TYR A 226 23.81 -9.60 -34.34
C TYR A 226 24.07 -10.68 -35.42
N PRO A 227 24.68 -11.82 -35.07
CA PRO A 227 24.97 -12.87 -36.04
C PRO A 227 23.72 -13.34 -36.80
N ARG A 228 23.79 -13.33 -38.12
CA ARG A 228 22.67 -13.81 -38.98
C ARG A 228 22.52 -15.33 -38.94
N THR A 229 23.46 -16.05 -38.32
CA THR A 229 23.33 -17.47 -38.01
C THR A 229 22.08 -17.77 -37.20
N ARG A 230 21.64 -16.85 -36.33
CA ARG A 230 20.38 -16.98 -35.59
C ARG A 230 19.16 -17.06 -36.52
N ALA A 231 19.15 -16.28 -37.60
CA ALA A 231 18.01 -16.23 -38.53
C ALA A 231 17.82 -17.51 -39.34
N VAL A 232 18.82 -18.38 -39.40
CA VAL A 232 18.79 -19.69 -40.07
C VAL A 232 19.11 -20.83 -39.10
N GLU A 233 18.84 -20.63 -37.80
CA GLU A 233 19.11 -21.65 -36.79
C GLU A 233 18.42 -22.98 -37.14
N GLY A 234 19.16 -24.08 -36.93
CA GLY A 234 18.73 -25.44 -37.25
C GLY A 234 18.75 -25.79 -38.74
N ALA A 235 19.17 -24.89 -39.64
CA ALA A 235 19.30 -25.20 -41.06
C ALA A 235 20.45 -26.18 -41.32
N THR A 236 20.20 -27.18 -42.17
CA THR A 236 21.23 -28.15 -42.59
C THR A 236 22.18 -27.58 -43.64
N ARG A 237 21.72 -26.59 -44.42
CA ARG A 237 22.47 -25.90 -45.47
C ARG A 237 22.11 -24.42 -45.48
N VAL A 238 23.12 -23.57 -45.67
CA VAL A 238 22.99 -22.11 -45.65
C VAL A 238 23.80 -21.52 -46.80
N SER A 239 23.30 -20.44 -47.41
CA SER A 239 24.09 -19.62 -48.32
C SER A 239 23.74 -18.15 -48.14
N GLU A 240 24.76 -17.30 -48.05
CA GLU A 240 24.63 -15.85 -47.93
C GLU A 240 25.16 -15.19 -49.20
N VAL A 241 24.36 -14.28 -49.76
CA VAL A 241 24.68 -13.54 -50.99
C VAL A 241 24.60 -12.05 -50.71
N THR A 242 25.70 -11.35 -50.91
CA THR A 242 25.77 -9.89 -50.75
C THR A 242 25.48 -9.24 -52.10
N LEU A 243 24.57 -8.26 -52.11
CA LEU A 243 24.18 -7.47 -53.26
C LEU A 243 24.61 -6.01 -53.08
N VAL A 244 25.27 -5.45 -54.09
CA VAL A 244 25.61 -4.02 -54.18
C VAL A 244 25.09 -3.49 -55.51
N GLY A 245 24.20 -2.48 -55.46
CA GLY A 245 23.58 -1.91 -56.65
C GLY A 245 22.78 -2.94 -57.50
N GLY A 246 22.11 -3.89 -56.86
CA GLY A 246 21.33 -4.95 -57.52
C GLY A 246 22.17 -6.05 -58.20
N ARG A 247 23.48 -6.13 -57.89
CA ARG A 247 24.37 -7.16 -58.42
C ARG A 247 25.05 -7.94 -57.30
N VAL A 248 25.26 -9.23 -57.53
CA VAL A 248 25.99 -10.11 -56.61
C VAL A 248 27.43 -9.62 -56.45
N ALA A 249 27.83 -9.33 -55.22
CA ALA A 249 29.20 -9.00 -54.84
C ALA A 249 29.93 -10.25 -54.32
N THR A 250 29.30 -11.00 -53.41
CA THR A 250 29.87 -12.20 -52.80
C THR A 250 28.81 -13.28 -52.61
N VAL A 251 29.22 -14.55 -52.64
CA VAL A 251 28.42 -15.73 -52.30
C VAL A 251 29.22 -16.57 -51.32
N THR A 252 28.67 -16.87 -50.14
CA THR A 252 29.34 -17.65 -49.09
C THR A 252 28.46 -18.79 -48.58
N PRO A 253 29.02 -19.97 -48.25
CA PRO A 253 28.25 -21.13 -47.77
C PRO A 253 27.88 -21.07 -46.28
N ALA A 254 27.99 -19.89 -45.66
CA ALA A 254 27.72 -19.67 -44.24
C ALA A 254 27.07 -18.31 -44.04
N ALA A 255 26.24 -18.19 -43.00
CA ALA A 255 25.66 -16.91 -42.59
C ALA A 255 26.77 -16.02 -42.00
N GLY A 256 26.75 -14.74 -42.36
CA GLY A 256 27.70 -13.78 -41.88
C GLY A 256 27.36 -13.24 -40.49
N SER A 257 28.33 -12.53 -39.92
CA SER A 257 28.21 -11.82 -38.64
C SER A 257 28.54 -10.35 -38.81
N GLY A 258 28.07 -9.51 -37.88
CA GLY A 258 28.39 -8.09 -37.87
C GLY A 258 27.52 -7.25 -38.82
N PRO A 259 27.74 -5.92 -38.82
CA PRO A 259 26.88 -4.97 -39.51
C PRO A 259 26.94 -5.11 -41.02
N ILE A 260 25.80 -4.88 -41.68
CA ILE A 260 25.71 -4.82 -43.14
C ILE A 260 26.04 -3.38 -43.59
N PRO A 261 27.00 -3.17 -44.50
CA PRO A 261 27.36 -1.82 -44.97
C PRO A 261 26.19 -1.08 -45.64
N ALA A 262 26.16 0.24 -45.54
CA ALA A 262 25.18 1.06 -46.24
C ALA A 262 25.23 0.83 -47.76
N GLY A 263 24.07 0.75 -48.41
CA GLY A 263 23.95 0.44 -49.84
C GLY A 263 24.08 -1.05 -50.19
N THR A 264 24.29 -1.91 -49.18
CA THR A 264 24.38 -3.36 -49.34
C THR A 264 23.10 -4.05 -48.86
N THR A 265 22.66 -5.06 -49.60
CA THR A 265 21.58 -5.97 -49.18
C THR A 265 22.12 -7.38 -49.16
N VAL A 266 21.70 -8.19 -48.19
CA VAL A 266 22.08 -9.60 -48.07
C VAL A 266 20.86 -10.47 -48.33
N LEU A 267 21.00 -11.48 -49.20
CA LEU A 267 20.06 -12.59 -49.29
C LEU A 267 20.63 -13.76 -48.51
N LEU A 268 19.86 -14.28 -47.55
CA LEU A 268 20.26 -15.42 -46.73
C LEU A 268 19.26 -16.56 -46.95
N GLY A 269 19.73 -17.61 -47.61
CA GLY A 269 18.95 -18.79 -47.92
C GLY A 269 19.25 -19.93 -46.95
N ARG A 270 18.23 -20.72 -46.62
CA ARG A 270 18.37 -22.01 -45.95
C ARG A 270 17.76 -23.15 -46.76
N GLU A 271 18.36 -24.32 -46.70
CA GLU A 271 17.91 -25.53 -47.40
C GLU A 271 17.68 -25.26 -48.91
N ALA A 272 16.45 -25.36 -49.43
CA ALA A 272 16.16 -25.09 -50.84
C ALA A 272 16.51 -23.65 -51.25
N GLY A 273 16.32 -22.67 -50.36
CA GLY A 273 16.73 -21.28 -50.58
C GLY A 273 18.25 -21.13 -50.63
N ALA A 274 18.99 -21.91 -49.83
CA ALA A 274 20.45 -21.92 -49.90
C ALA A 274 20.93 -22.46 -51.26
N ASP A 275 20.32 -23.54 -51.75
CA ASP A 275 20.66 -24.15 -53.04
C ASP A 275 20.44 -23.17 -54.21
N ALA A 276 19.33 -22.42 -54.18
CA ALA A 276 19.03 -21.41 -55.19
C ALA A 276 20.06 -20.27 -55.20
N LEU A 277 20.53 -19.85 -54.02
CA LEU A 277 21.52 -18.77 -53.90
C LEU A 277 22.95 -19.22 -54.21
N ALA A 278 23.32 -20.46 -53.87
CA ALA A 278 24.66 -21.00 -54.12
C ALA A 278 25.05 -21.07 -55.60
N ALA A 279 24.05 -21.06 -56.50
CA ALA A 279 24.27 -21.07 -57.95
C ALA A 279 24.70 -19.72 -58.53
N LEU A 280 24.59 -18.63 -57.76
CA LEU A 280 24.92 -17.27 -58.21
C LEU A 280 26.43 -17.03 -58.27
N ARG A 281 26.84 -16.10 -59.13
CA ARG A 281 28.23 -15.65 -59.28
C ARG A 281 28.35 -14.13 -59.11
N PRO A 282 29.51 -13.63 -58.63
CA PRO A 282 29.78 -12.19 -58.62
C PRO A 282 29.50 -11.55 -59.98
N GLY A 283 28.73 -10.45 -59.98
CA GLY A 283 28.28 -9.73 -61.17
C GLY A 283 26.86 -10.06 -61.63
N ASP A 284 26.30 -11.20 -61.23
CA ASP A 284 24.94 -11.61 -61.63
C ASP A 284 23.89 -10.56 -61.19
N PRO A 285 22.94 -10.20 -62.06
CA PRO A 285 21.86 -9.28 -61.70
C PRO A 285 20.82 -9.98 -60.83
N VAL A 286 20.33 -9.28 -59.81
CA VAL A 286 19.22 -9.74 -58.96
C VAL A 286 18.22 -8.58 -58.79
N ASP A 287 17.00 -8.75 -59.30
CA ASP A 287 15.90 -7.80 -59.10
C ASP A 287 15.10 -8.22 -57.85
N LEU A 288 15.03 -7.35 -56.84
CA LEU A 288 14.30 -7.59 -55.60
C LEU A 288 13.00 -6.78 -55.60
N ARG A 289 11.88 -7.46 -55.34
CA ARG A 289 10.57 -6.82 -55.11
C ARG A 289 10.00 -7.35 -53.83
N TYR A 290 9.64 -6.47 -52.92
CA TYR A 290 8.99 -6.85 -51.67
C TYR A 290 8.10 -5.73 -51.15
N ALA A 291 7.03 -6.10 -50.46
CA ALA A 291 6.12 -5.16 -49.82
C ALA A 291 5.41 -5.83 -48.63
N PRO A 292 5.01 -5.04 -47.61
CA PRO A 292 3.98 -5.49 -46.67
C PRO A 292 2.65 -5.68 -47.42
N LYS A 293 1.86 -6.68 -47.02
CA LYS A 293 0.57 -7.02 -47.62
C LYS A 293 -0.51 -7.14 -46.54
N PRO A 294 -1.17 -6.03 -46.19
CA PRO A 294 -2.31 -6.03 -45.28
C PRO A 294 -3.49 -6.82 -45.86
N SER A 295 -4.20 -7.56 -45.01
CA SER A 295 -5.31 -8.44 -45.42
C SER A 295 -6.54 -7.68 -45.92
N ASP A 296 -6.69 -6.42 -45.54
CA ASP A 296 -7.77 -5.53 -45.98
C ASP A 296 -7.38 -4.65 -47.20
N GLY A 297 -6.16 -4.82 -47.73
CA GLY A 297 -5.64 -4.05 -48.87
C GLY A 297 -5.28 -2.60 -48.55
N SER A 298 -5.26 -2.20 -47.27
CA SER A 298 -4.89 -0.84 -46.86
C SER A 298 -3.41 -0.53 -47.12
N THR A 299 -3.10 0.76 -47.24
CA THR A 299 -1.72 1.26 -47.24
C THR A 299 -1.39 1.81 -45.86
N LEU A 300 -0.52 1.12 -45.13
CA LEU A 300 -0.16 1.48 -43.77
C LEU A 300 1.04 2.43 -43.76
N ARG A 301 0.91 3.56 -43.05
CA ARG A 301 2.03 4.48 -42.77
C ARG A 301 2.86 3.99 -41.60
N ALA A 302 2.20 3.45 -40.59
CA ALA A 302 2.84 2.88 -39.41
C ALA A 302 2.16 1.56 -39.07
N ALA A 303 2.93 0.56 -38.67
CA ALA A 303 2.40 -0.70 -38.16
C ALA A 303 3.37 -1.37 -37.20
N ILE A 304 2.82 -2.02 -36.19
CA ILE A 304 3.57 -2.81 -35.22
C ILE A 304 2.84 -4.11 -34.94
N GLY A 305 3.60 -5.20 -34.84
CA GLY A 305 3.08 -6.53 -34.54
C GLY A 305 2.48 -6.62 -33.14
N GLY A 306 1.51 -7.53 -33.01
CA GLY A 306 0.96 -8.02 -31.76
C GLY A 306 0.62 -9.51 -31.92
N ASN A 307 -0.29 -10.02 -31.08
CA ASN A 307 -0.60 -11.46 -31.13
C ASN A 307 -2.09 -11.77 -31.03
N ARG A 308 -2.75 -11.39 -29.93
CA ARG A 308 -4.13 -11.80 -29.67
C ARG A 308 -5.10 -10.64 -29.88
N VAL A 309 -6.08 -10.83 -30.76
CA VAL A 309 -7.21 -9.90 -30.91
C VAL A 309 -8.07 -9.98 -29.66
N LEU A 310 -8.19 -8.85 -28.96
CA LEU A 310 -8.86 -8.71 -27.67
C LEU A 310 -10.33 -8.32 -27.82
N VAL A 311 -10.63 -7.47 -28.80
CA VAL A 311 -11.98 -6.98 -29.12
C VAL A 311 -12.14 -7.05 -30.62
N ARG A 312 -13.31 -7.52 -31.07
CA ARG A 312 -13.71 -7.54 -32.48
C ARG A 312 -15.14 -7.05 -32.56
N ASP A 313 -15.40 -6.07 -33.42
CA ASP A 313 -16.74 -5.53 -33.63
C ASP A 313 -17.45 -5.08 -32.33
N GLY A 314 -16.70 -4.51 -31.39
CA GLY A 314 -17.17 -4.08 -30.07
C GLY A 314 -17.40 -5.20 -29.05
N VAL A 315 -17.04 -6.44 -29.39
CA VAL A 315 -17.22 -7.61 -28.53
C VAL A 315 -15.87 -8.10 -27.98
N PRO A 316 -15.65 -8.07 -26.64
CA PRO A 316 -14.50 -8.71 -26.01
C PRO A 316 -14.42 -10.19 -26.37
N GLN A 317 -13.22 -10.66 -26.69
CA GLN A 317 -12.97 -12.07 -27.02
C GLN A 317 -12.65 -12.85 -25.73
N GLU A 318 -13.24 -14.03 -25.58
CA GLU A 318 -12.92 -14.95 -24.49
C GLU A 318 -11.64 -15.73 -24.86
N ILE A 319 -10.55 -15.44 -24.16
CA ILE A 319 -9.23 -16.03 -24.40
C ILE A 319 -8.87 -16.87 -23.17
N GLY A 320 -8.50 -18.13 -23.39
CA GLY A 320 -8.28 -19.13 -22.34
C GLY A 320 -6.96 -18.97 -21.55
N ASP A 321 -6.51 -17.75 -21.27
CA ASP A 321 -5.40 -17.51 -20.36
C ASP A 321 -5.91 -17.39 -18.92
N VAL A 322 -5.25 -18.11 -18.00
CA VAL A 322 -5.72 -18.25 -16.61
C VAL A 322 -4.90 -17.43 -15.61
N ASN A 323 -3.74 -16.93 -16.02
CA ASN A 323 -2.83 -16.19 -15.14
C ASN A 323 -2.86 -14.70 -15.47
N PRO A 324 -3.20 -13.83 -14.50
CA PRO A 324 -3.07 -12.39 -14.64
C PRO A 324 -1.60 -11.98 -14.85
N GLU A 325 -1.36 -11.08 -15.79
CA GLU A 325 -0.02 -10.60 -16.13
C GLU A 325 -0.03 -9.08 -16.31
N PRO A 326 1.14 -8.39 -16.25
CA PRO A 326 1.26 -7.04 -16.79
C PRO A 326 0.98 -7.09 -18.30
N ARG A 327 0.20 -6.14 -18.82
CA ARG A 327 -0.23 -6.14 -20.22
C ARG A 327 -0.12 -4.77 -20.86
N THR A 328 0.11 -4.77 -22.16
CA THR A 328 -0.04 -3.61 -23.05
C THR A 328 -1.02 -3.93 -24.17
N ALA A 329 -1.94 -3.03 -24.46
CA ALA A 329 -2.91 -3.17 -25.54
C ALA A 329 -3.08 -1.88 -26.33
N VAL A 330 -3.49 -2.03 -27.59
CA VAL A 330 -3.87 -0.92 -28.47
C VAL A 330 -5.20 -1.26 -29.13
N GLY A 331 -6.10 -0.28 -29.21
CA GLY A 331 -7.39 -0.43 -29.86
C GLY A 331 -7.90 0.86 -30.46
N PHE A 332 -8.98 0.76 -31.22
CA PHE A 332 -9.52 1.86 -32.01
C PHE A 332 -11.04 1.94 -31.88
N SER A 333 -11.59 3.15 -32.03
CA SER A 333 -13.05 3.34 -32.18
C SER A 333 -13.56 2.70 -33.48
N ALA A 334 -14.89 2.54 -33.59
CA ALA A 334 -15.52 1.92 -34.76
C ALA A 334 -15.19 2.62 -36.10
N ASP A 335 -14.95 3.93 -36.08
CA ASP A 335 -14.53 4.71 -37.26
C ASP A 335 -13.00 4.79 -37.44
N GLY A 336 -12.23 4.16 -36.54
CA GLY A 336 -10.77 4.16 -36.52
C GLY A 336 -10.13 5.51 -36.21
N ARG A 337 -10.90 6.54 -35.80
CA ARG A 337 -10.38 7.90 -35.58
C ARG A 337 -9.90 8.16 -34.16
N LYS A 338 -10.33 7.36 -33.18
CA LYS A 338 -9.76 7.37 -31.84
C LYS A 338 -8.90 6.14 -31.64
N MET A 339 -7.76 6.34 -30.99
CA MET A 339 -6.84 5.28 -30.60
C MET A 339 -6.72 5.26 -29.08
N TYR A 340 -6.76 4.06 -28.53
CA TYR A 340 -6.64 3.78 -27.11
C TYR A 340 -5.39 2.93 -26.90
N LEU A 341 -4.47 3.37 -26.05
CA LEU A 341 -3.32 2.58 -25.63
C LEU A 341 -3.42 2.39 -24.12
N LEU A 342 -3.34 1.15 -23.66
CA LEU A 342 -3.54 0.80 -22.26
C LEU A 342 -2.35 -0.03 -21.77
N THR A 343 -1.77 0.37 -20.64
CA THR A 343 -0.90 -0.49 -19.85
C THR A 343 -1.57 -0.83 -18.53
N VAL A 344 -1.53 -2.10 -18.15
CA VAL A 344 -1.95 -2.58 -16.83
C VAL A 344 -0.73 -3.19 -16.16
N ASP A 345 -0.36 -2.67 -15.00
CA ASP A 345 0.76 -3.20 -14.23
C ASP A 345 0.41 -4.59 -13.67
N GLY A 346 1.41 -5.39 -13.31
CA GLY A 346 1.19 -6.73 -12.76
C GLY A 346 2.39 -7.25 -11.97
N ARG A 347 2.25 -8.42 -11.34
CA ARG A 347 3.29 -9.08 -10.52
C ARG A 347 3.76 -8.26 -9.32
N GLN A 348 2.92 -7.36 -8.84
CA GLN A 348 3.23 -6.50 -7.70
C GLN A 348 2.01 -6.39 -6.79
N ALA A 349 2.22 -6.09 -5.50
CA ALA A 349 1.12 -5.95 -4.55
C ALA A 349 0.10 -4.87 -4.99
N ASP A 350 0.60 -3.81 -5.62
CA ASP A 350 -0.21 -2.67 -6.08
C ASP A 350 -1.04 -2.97 -7.33
N SER A 351 -0.72 -4.05 -8.06
CA SER A 351 -1.46 -4.49 -9.24
C SER A 351 -1.23 -5.98 -9.52
N ARG A 352 -2.31 -6.77 -9.49
CA ARG A 352 -2.26 -8.21 -9.78
C ARG A 352 -2.01 -8.52 -11.26
N GLY A 353 -2.21 -7.56 -12.15
CA GLY A 353 -2.25 -7.79 -13.60
C GLY A 353 -3.62 -8.26 -14.07
N VAL A 354 -3.75 -8.55 -15.36
CA VAL A 354 -5.02 -8.98 -15.96
C VAL A 354 -4.84 -10.14 -16.92
N THR A 355 -5.87 -10.96 -17.02
CA THR A 355 -6.00 -11.92 -18.13
C THR A 355 -6.27 -11.16 -19.43
N LEU A 356 -6.10 -11.81 -20.59
CA LEU A 356 -6.41 -11.19 -21.88
C LEU A 356 -7.90 -10.91 -22.03
N THR A 357 -8.75 -11.74 -21.44
CA THR A 357 -10.20 -11.51 -21.39
C THR A 357 -10.54 -10.26 -20.58
N GLU A 358 -9.96 -10.11 -19.39
CA GLU A 358 -10.11 -8.90 -18.57
C GLU A 358 -9.60 -7.65 -19.32
N LEU A 359 -8.45 -7.76 -19.98
CA LEU A 359 -7.89 -6.69 -20.81
C LEU A 359 -8.82 -6.30 -21.96
N GLY A 360 -9.44 -7.25 -22.66
CA GLY A 360 -10.41 -6.97 -23.72
C GLY A 360 -11.66 -6.24 -23.22
N ARG A 361 -12.15 -6.59 -22.02
CA ARG A 361 -13.24 -5.85 -21.36
C ARG A 361 -12.81 -4.43 -21.01
N MET A 362 -11.62 -4.24 -20.44
CA MET A 362 -11.08 -2.90 -20.17
C MET A 362 -10.91 -2.06 -21.45
N MET A 363 -10.46 -2.65 -22.55
CA MET A 363 -10.37 -1.94 -23.84
C MET A 363 -11.75 -1.52 -24.36
N THR A 364 -12.78 -2.35 -24.17
CA THR A 364 -14.16 -2.02 -24.52
C THR A 364 -14.72 -0.90 -23.64
N GLU A 365 -14.41 -0.90 -22.33
CA GLU A 365 -14.76 0.19 -21.40
C GLU A 365 -14.13 1.54 -21.82
N LEU A 366 -12.91 1.53 -22.38
CA LEU A 366 -12.28 2.72 -22.96
C LEU A 366 -12.93 3.19 -24.27
N GLY A 367 -13.75 2.34 -24.91
CA GLY A 367 -14.44 2.63 -26.17
C GLY A 367 -13.83 1.99 -27.41
N ALA A 368 -12.92 1.01 -27.25
CA ALA A 368 -12.38 0.27 -28.39
C ALA A 368 -13.46 -0.64 -29.00
N HIS A 369 -13.61 -0.54 -30.32
CA HIS A 369 -14.39 -1.44 -31.15
C HIS A 369 -13.54 -2.62 -31.64
N ASP A 370 -12.26 -2.38 -31.90
CA ASP A 370 -11.27 -3.40 -32.22
C ASP A 370 -10.02 -3.15 -31.40
N ALA A 371 -9.44 -4.21 -30.82
CA ALA A 371 -8.24 -4.10 -29.99
C ALA A 371 -7.32 -5.32 -30.12
N LEU A 372 -6.03 -5.10 -29.98
CA LEU A 372 -4.98 -6.09 -30.06
C LEU A 372 -4.07 -6.04 -28.83
N ASN A 373 -3.72 -7.21 -28.32
CA ASN A 373 -2.70 -7.38 -27.30
C ASN A 373 -1.30 -7.27 -27.89
N LEU A 374 -0.47 -6.44 -27.26
CA LEU A 374 0.96 -6.29 -27.54
C LEU A 374 1.80 -7.12 -26.53
N ASP A 375 3.12 -7.01 -26.58
CA ASP A 375 3.96 -7.68 -25.58
C ASP A 375 3.71 -7.14 -24.16
N GLY A 376 3.75 -8.03 -23.18
CA GLY A 376 3.41 -7.74 -21.79
C GLY A 376 4.55 -8.07 -20.82
N GLY A 377 4.20 -8.44 -19.59
CA GLY A 377 5.19 -8.72 -18.55
C GLY A 377 6.09 -7.51 -18.29
N GLY A 378 7.38 -7.74 -18.06
CA GLY A 378 8.36 -6.68 -17.82
C GLY A 378 8.58 -5.72 -19.00
N SER A 379 8.06 -6.05 -20.20
CA SER A 379 8.09 -5.15 -21.35
C SER A 379 7.06 -4.02 -21.23
N SER A 380 5.98 -4.22 -20.46
CA SER A 380 4.85 -3.27 -20.37
C SER A 380 5.32 -1.90 -19.88
N THR A 381 5.33 -0.93 -20.79
CA THR A 381 5.86 0.42 -20.53
C THR A 381 4.99 1.44 -21.25
N LEU A 382 4.49 2.43 -20.51
CA LEU A 382 3.85 3.62 -21.05
C LEU A 382 4.70 4.85 -20.73
N LEU A 383 4.98 5.62 -21.78
CA LEU A 383 5.73 6.86 -21.71
C LEU A 383 4.82 8.03 -22.07
N ALA A 384 4.91 9.12 -21.31
CA ALA A 384 4.27 10.37 -21.67
C ALA A 384 5.08 11.58 -21.20
N ARG A 385 5.04 12.64 -21.99
CA ARG A 385 5.53 13.97 -21.62
C ARG A 385 4.56 14.65 -20.66
N GLU A 386 5.08 15.37 -19.68
CA GLU A 386 4.30 16.39 -18.94
C GLU A 386 4.24 17.71 -19.72
N PRO A 387 3.11 18.45 -19.70
CA PRO A 387 3.03 19.76 -20.34
C PRO A 387 4.19 20.69 -19.97
N GLY A 388 4.82 21.25 -21.01
CA GLY A 388 5.97 22.16 -20.88
C GLY A 388 7.31 21.48 -20.61
N GLN A 389 7.36 20.15 -20.47
CA GLN A 389 8.60 19.38 -20.34
C GLN A 389 9.12 18.90 -21.71
N PRO A 390 10.44 18.81 -21.94
CA PRO A 390 10.96 18.35 -23.23
C PRO A 390 10.97 16.82 -23.37
N ALA A 391 11.13 16.10 -22.26
CA ALA A 391 11.32 14.65 -22.25
C ALA A 391 10.07 13.90 -21.78
N VAL A 392 9.93 12.66 -22.23
CA VAL A 392 8.93 11.72 -21.70
C VAL A 392 9.42 11.12 -20.38
N ARG A 393 8.48 10.57 -19.61
CA ARG A 393 8.78 9.73 -18.44
C ARG A 393 7.93 8.47 -18.47
N VAL A 394 8.38 7.46 -17.72
CA VAL A 394 7.58 6.26 -17.44
C VAL A 394 6.45 6.65 -16.49
N GLU A 395 5.21 6.31 -16.85
CA GLU A 395 4.01 6.59 -16.04
C GLU A 395 3.56 5.38 -15.22
N ASN A 396 3.78 4.17 -15.74
CA ASN A 396 3.42 2.92 -15.07
C ASN A 396 4.58 2.38 -14.21
N SER A 397 4.39 1.24 -13.52
CA SER A 397 5.43 0.57 -12.73
C SER A 397 5.91 -0.72 -13.41
N PRO A 398 7.05 -0.71 -14.13
CA PRO A 398 7.57 -1.90 -14.82
C PRO A 398 7.81 -3.07 -13.85
N SER A 399 7.30 -4.25 -14.18
CA SER A 399 7.31 -5.41 -13.26
C SER A 399 8.70 -5.98 -12.97
N ASP A 400 9.73 -5.60 -13.74
CA ASP A 400 11.12 -6.00 -13.50
C ASP A 400 11.84 -5.01 -12.54
N GLY A 401 11.11 -4.05 -11.96
CA GLY A 401 11.65 -2.97 -11.11
C GLY A 401 12.34 -1.84 -11.89
N SER A 402 12.55 -2.03 -13.19
CA SER A 402 13.05 -1.02 -14.12
C SER A 402 12.54 -1.30 -15.53
N GLU A 403 12.60 -0.30 -16.40
CA GLU A 403 12.21 -0.45 -17.80
C GLU A 403 13.08 -1.51 -18.51
N ARG A 404 12.43 -2.55 -19.03
CA ARG A 404 13.09 -3.62 -19.79
C ARG A 404 13.56 -3.11 -21.16
N PRO A 405 14.73 -3.55 -21.65
CA PRO A 405 15.09 -3.38 -23.05
C PRO A 405 14.11 -4.10 -23.98
N VAL A 406 13.45 -3.35 -24.86
CA VAL A 406 12.47 -3.86 -25.84
C VAL A 406 12.92 -3.54 -27.27
N PRO A 407 12.49 -4.32 -28.29
CA PRO A 407 12.90 -4.09 -29.68
C PRO A 407 12.33 -2.81 -30.28
N ASN A 408 11.10 -2.48 -29.92
CA ASN A 408 10.31 -1.46 -30.58
C ASN A 408 9.14 -0.97 -29.71
N GLY A 409 8.47 0.07 -30.19
CA GLY A 409 7.25 0.59 -29.62
C GLY A 409 6.46 1.41 -30.63
N LEU A 410 5.28 1.83 -30.21
CA LEU A 410 4.38 2.68 -30.97
C LEU A 410 4.42 4.08 -30.37
N ALA A 411 4.97 5.04 -31.13
CA ALA A 411 5.23 6.40 -30.67
C ALA A 411 4.16 7.36 -31.19
N LEU A 412 3.79 8.33 -30.33
CA LEU A 412 2.84 9.39 -30.60
C LEU A 412 3.58 10.73 -30.70
N TYR A 413 3.23 11.52 -31.70
CA TYR A 413 3.86 12.79 -32.02
C TYR A 413 2.84 13.91 -31.95
N ALA A 414 3.19 15.00 -31.26
CA ALA A 414 2.40 16.22 -31.29
C ALA A 414 2.62 16.97 -32.62
N PRO A 415 1.65 17.78 -33.08
CA PRO A 415 1.90 18.78 -34.11
C PRO A 415 3.09 19.68 -33.75
N GLN A 416 3.72 20.27 -34.77
CA GLN A 416 4.76 21.28 -34.54
C GLN A 416 4.14 22.49 -33.82
N GLY A 417 4.59 22.73 -32.58
CA GLY A 417 4.15 23.87 -31.79
C GLY A 417 4.86 25.17 -32.18
N SER A 418 4.21 26.29 -31.88
CA SER A 418 4.74 27.63 -32.13
C SER A 418 5.92 27.99 -31.22
N GLY A 419 6.12 27.26 -30.12
CA GLY A 419 7.06 27.62 -29.04
C GLY A 419 6.69 28.91 -28.30
N ARG A 420 5.52 29.50 -28.61
CA ARG A 420 5.04 30.73 -27.98
C ARG A 420 4.25 30.36 -26.73
N LEU A 421 4.62 30.99 -25.61
CA LEU A 421 3.97 30.75 -24.33
C LEU A 421 2.45 30.95 -24.40
N ARG A 422 1.70 29.86 -24.21
CA ARG A 422 0.23 29.80 -24.14
C ARG A 422 -0.24 29.78 -22.69
N ALA A 423 0.36 28.97 -21.84
CA ALA A 423 -0.04 28.77 -20.44
C ALA A 423 1.09 28.15 -19.60
N TYR A 424 0.82 27.90 -18.31
CA TYR A 424 1.77 27.28 -17.37
C TYR A 424 1.22 25.98 -16.77
N TRP A 425 2.04 24.94 -16.72
CA TRP A 425 1.80 23.74 -15.92
C TRP A 425 2.39 23.95 -14.52
N VAL A 426 1.54 24.12 -13.51
CA VAL A 426 1.95 24.50 -12.16
C VAL A 426 1.83 23.29 -11.23
N LYS A 427 2.91 22.97 -10.51
CA LYS A 427 2.95 21.85 -9.56
C LYS A 427 3.80 22.17 -8.34
N THR A 428 3.67 21.36 -7.29
CA THR A 428 4.65 21.33 -6.21
C THR A 428 5.98 20.80 -6.73
N LEU A 429 7.09 21.32 -6.20
CA LEU A 429 8.41 20.80 -6.57
C LEU A 429 8.64 19.40 -5.99
N LEU A 430 8.11 19.13 -4.79
CA LEU A 430 8.03 17.79 -4.23
C LEU A 430 6.97 16.98 -4.98
N ASP A 431 7.37 15.79 -5.43
CA ASP A 431 6.46 14.80 -6.02
C ASP A 431 5.61 14.15 -4.91
N PRO A 432 4.26 14.20 -4.98
CA PRO A 432 3.39 13.56 -3.98
C PRO A 432 3.69 12.07 -3.74
N VAL A 433 4.17 11.33 -4.75
CA VAL A 433 4.47 9.89 -4.64
C VAL A 433 5.77 9.64 -3.87
N ALA A 434 6.73 10.56 -3.95
CA ALA A 434 8.04 10.43 -3.29
C ALA A 434 8.16 11.23 -1.99
N ALA A 435 7.32 12.26 -1.81
CA ALA A 435 7.38 13.18 -0.67
C ALA A 435 7.23 12.44 0.68
N PRO A 436 7.88 12.94 1.75
CA PRO A 436 7.69 12.43 3.10
C PRO A 436 6.21 12.40 3.50
N GLY A 437 5.79 11.29 4.08
CA GLY A 437 4.45 11.13 4.62
C GLY A 437 4.37 9.97 5.60
N VAL A 438 3.23 9.90 6.28
CA VAL A 438 2.92 8.89 7.31
C VAL A 438 1.61 8.17 7.00
N GLY A 439 1.20 8.21 5.73
CA GLY A 439 0.06 7.43 5.23
C GLY A 439 0.38 5.93 5.23
N PRO A 440 -0.64 5.07 5.10
CA PRO A 440 -0.44 3.63 4.97
C PRO A 440 0.40 3.23 3.74
N VAL A 441 0.29 4.02 2.67
CA VAL A 441 1.06 3.89 1.42
C VAL A 441 2.13 4.99 1.34
N ARG A 442 3.20 4.71 0.59
CA ARG A 442 4.28 5.68 0.35
C ARG A 442 3.75 6.93 -0.34
N GLY A 443 4.27 8.09 0.07
CA GLY A 443 3.93 9.40 -0.48
C GLY A 443 3.44 10.36 0.59
N GLY A 444 3.38 11.63 0.24
CA GLY A 444 3.05 12.74 1.13
C GLY A 444 1.99 13.66 0.55
N ARG A 445 1.61 14.68 1.32
CA ARG A 445 0.64 15.70 0.93
C ARG A 445 1.30 17.06 0.69
N PRO A 446 2.16 17.23 -0.35
CA PRO A 446 2.81 18.50 -0.62
C PRO A 446 1.82 19.59 -1.08
N ASP A 447 0.58 19.20 -1.44
CA ASP A 447 -0.58 20.07 -1.61
C ASP A 447 -0.98 20.82 -0.32
N ARG A 448 -0.51 20.36 0.85
CA ARG A 448 -0.74 20.95 2.16
C ARG A 448 0.49 21.68 2.69
N VAL A 449 0.27 22.73 3.48
CA VAL A 449 1.34 23.53 4.13
C VAL A 449 0.83 24.17 5.43
N PHE A 450 1.68 24.23 6.46
CA PHE A 450 1.34 24.86 7.74
C PHE A 450 1.52 26.38 7.72
N PRO A 451 0.70 27.17 8.45
CA PRO A 451 0.92 28.59 8.64
C PRO A 451 2.35 28.92 9.07
N GLY A 452 2.99 29.89 8.39
CA GLY A 452 4.37 30.31 8.65
C GLY A 452 5.43 29.54 7.85
N LEU A 453 5.11 28.33 7.35
CA LEU A 453 6.02 27.51 6.56
C LEU A 453 5.88 27.76 5.06
N THR A 454 6.75 27.12 4.29
CA THR A 454 6.86 27.30 2.85
C THR A 454 6.54 26.05 2.05
N ARG A 455 6.16 26.26 0.79
CA ARG A 455 6.07 25.23 -0.25
C ARG A 455 6.71 25.75 -1.52
N ARG A 456 7.59 24.96 -2.13
CA ARG A 456 8.23 25.31 -3.40
C ARG A 456 7.38 24.83 -4.57
N LEU A 457 7.16 25.71 -5.54
CA LEU A 457 6.33 25.46 -6.72
C LEU A 457 7.17 25.59 -7.99
N ALA A 458 6.78 24.83 -9.01
CA ALA A 458 7.33 24.93 -10.36
C ALA A 458 6.22 25.31 -11.34
N ALA A 459 6.56 26.13 -12.33
CA ALA A 459 5.67 26.49 -13.43
C ALA A 459 6.40 26.29 -14.77
N ALA A 460 6.05 25.22 -15.48
CA ALA A 460 6.59 24.94 -16.81
C ALA A 460 5.72 25.66 -17.85
N GLY A 461 6.31 26.58 -18.61
CA GLY A 461 5.60 27.26 -19.70
C GLY A 461 5.39 26.30 -20.87
N TYR A 462 4.20 26.34 -21.47
CA TYR A 462 3.89 25.52 -22.64
C TYR A 462 3.14 26.29 -23.73
N ASP A 463 3.25 25.83 -24.98
CA ASP A 463 2.58 26.39 -26.17
C ASP A 463 1.25 25.67 -26.49
N GLU A 464 0.61 25.98 -27.61
CA GLU A 464 -0.66 25.35 -27.99
C GLU A 464 -0.57 23.83 -28.20
N THR A 465 0.62 23.23 -28.28
CA THR A 465 0.80 21.78 -28.40
C THR A 465 1.25 21.11 -27.10
N TYR A 466 1.20 21.87 -25.99
CA TYR A 466 1.76 21.49 -24.68
C TYR A 466 3.28 21.25 -24.70
N GLY A 467 3.96 21.68 -25.77
CA GLY A 467 5.42 21.65 -25.88
C GLY A 467 6.07 22.75 -25.03
N PRO A 468 7.37 22.65 -24.71
CA PRO A 468 8.07 23.64 -23.91
C PRO A 468 8.03 25.04 -24.55
N ALA A 469 7.66 26.04 -23.76
CA ALA A 469 7.66 27.44 -24.17
C ALA A 469 8.31 28.34 -23.12
N ALA A 470 9.26 29.17 -23.55
CA ALA A 470 10.02 30.02 -22.64
C ALA A 470 9.17 31.19 -22.11
N GLY A 471 9.28 31.45 -20.81
CA GLY A 471 8.80 32.69 -20.20
C GLY A 471 8.71 32.60 -18.69
N ALA A 472 9.48 33.44 -17.98
CA ALA A 472 9.38 33.52 -16.52
C ALA A 472 8.00 34.04 -16.08
N PRO A 473 7.28 33.34 -15.19
CA PRO A 473 5.98 33.78 -14.69
C PRO A 473 6.10 34.84 -13.58
N GLY A 474 5.09 35.69 -13.44
CA GLY A 474 4.74 36.35 -12.19
C GLY A 474 3.79 35.47 -11.38
N TRP A 475 3.87 35.54 -10.06
CA TRP A 475 3.11 34.68 -9.15
C TRP A 475 2.10 35.46 -8.30
N ARG A 476 0.96 34.83 -8.02
CA ARG A 476 -0.07 35.38 -7.14
C ARG A 476 -0.79 34.27 -6.37
N ALA A 477 -1.18 34.53 -5.13
CA ALA A 477 -2.01 33.63 -4.32
C ALA A 477 -3.38 34.26 -4.05
N GLU A 478 -4.44 33.46 -4.16
CA GLU A 478 -5.84 33.88 -3.97
C GLU A 478 -6.59 32.94 -3.00
N PRO A 479 -7.16 33.44 -1.89
CA PRO A 479 -7.03 34.81 -1.38
C PRO A 479 -5.66 35.04 -0.71
N ALA A 480 -5.10 36.24 -0.85
CA ALA A 480 -3.78 36.60 -0.29
C ALA A 480 -3.72 36.56 1.26
N SER A 481 -4.89 36.51 1.92
CA SER A 481 -4.98 36.28 3.36
C SER A 481 -4.45 34.91 3.79
N ARG A 482 -4.43 33.91 2.90
CA ARG A 482 -3.93 32.55 3.16
C ARG A 482 -2.43 32.44 2.97
N GLY A 483 -1.82 33.28 2.14
CA GLY A 483 -0.38 33.30 1.93
C GLY A 483 0.07 34.20 0.80
N THR A 484 1.38 34.27 0.61
CA THR A 484 2.03 35.04 -0.47
C THR A 484 3.05 34.16 -1.18
N VAL A 485 3.21 34.34 -2.48
CA VAL A 485 4.19 33.62 -3.30
C VAL A 485 5.19 34.62 -3.87
N ASP A 486 6.49 34.32 -3.78
CA ASP A 486 7.54 35.19 -4.30
C ASP A 486 7.85 34.92 -5.78
N SER A 487 8.79 35.69 -6.35
CA SER A 487 9.21 35.54 -7.75
C SER A 487 9.89 34.21 -8.06
N ALA A 488 10.40 33.49 -7.06
CA ALA A 488 11.02 32.18 -7.22
C ALA A 488 10.00 31.02 -7.11
N GLY A 489 8.72 31.32 -6.94
CA GLY A 489 7.67 30.30 -6.77
C GLY A 489 7.64 29.70 -5.37
N VAL A 490 8.19 30.38 -4.36
CA VAL A 490 8.09 29.93 -2.96
C VAL A 490 6.82 30.51 -2.34
N PHE A 491 5.83 29.66 -2.10
CA PHE A 491 4.62 30.02 -1.38
C PHE A 491 4.89 30.00 0.13
N ARG A 492 4.55 31.09 0.83
CA ARG A 492 4.62 31.21 2.30
C ARG A 492 3.21 31.33 2.85
N ALA A 493 2.81 30.33 3.63
CA ALA A 493 1.49 30.23 4.22
C ALA A 493 1.30 31.19 5.41
N ARG A 494 0.06 31.64 5.65
CA ARG A 494 -0.30 32.62 6.69
C ARG A 494 -1.50 32.20 7.55
N ARG A 495 -2.65 31.92 6.93
CA ARG A 495 -3.89 31.55 7.64
C ARG A 495 -4.46 30.28 7.03
N SER A 496 -5.02 29.41 7.87
CA SER A 496 -5.67 28.16 7.47
C SER A 496 -6.73 28.36 6.40
N GLY A 497 -6.95 27.37 5.55
CA GLY A 497 -7.96 27.38 4.48
C GLY A 497 -7.37 27.17 3.08
N GLU A 498 -8.26 26.97 2.12
CA GLU A 498 -7.92 26.79 0.71
C GLU A 498 -7.34 28.06 0.08
N VAL A 499 -6.34 27.89 -0.77
CA VAL A 499 -5.69 28.95 -1.56
C VAL A 499 -5.34 28.43 -2.94
N THR A 500 -5.54 29.24 -3.97
CA THR A 500 -5.07 28.95 -5.32
C THR A 500 -3.85 29.79 -5.64
N VAL A 501 -2.73 29.14 -5.99
CA VAL A 501 -1.52 29.81 -6.45
C VAL A 501 -1.47 29.80 -7.97
N THR A 502 -1.38 30.98 -8.57
CA THR A 502 -1.40 31.20 -10.02
C THR A 502 -0.04 31.72 -10.50
N ALA A 503 0.52 31.05 -11.51
CA ALA A 503 1.63 31.54 -12.33
C ALA A 503 1.06 32.21 -13.59
N SER A 504 1.53 33.40 -13.95
CA SER A 504 1.01 34.12 -15.12
C SER A 504 2.01 35.05 -15.79
N ARG A 505 1.85 35.25 -17.10
CA ARG A 505 2.57 36.26 -17.89
C ARG A 505 1.69 36.73 -19.04
N GLY A 506 1.22 37.97 -18.98
CA GLY A 506 0.23 38.48 -19.93
C GLY A 506 -1.06 37.65 -19.88
N ARG A 507 -1.42 37.00 -20.98
CA ARG A 507 -2.59 36.11 -21.05
C ARG A 507 -2.31 34.67 -20.61
N ALA A 508 -1.05 34.25 -20.61
CA ALA A 508 -0.68 32.90 -20.19
C ALA A 508 -0.83 32.74 -18.69
N LYS A 509 -1.54 31.69 -18.25
CA LYS A 509 -1.81 31.40 -16.84
C LYS A 509 -1.73 29.90 -16.56
N GLY A 510 -1.52 29.55 -15.30
CA GLY A 510 -1.62 28.21 -14.75
C GLY A 510 -1.84 28.30 -13.24
N ALA A 511 -2.57 27.36 -12.66
CA ALA A 511 -3.00 27.47 -11.27
C ALA A 511 -2.91 26.13 -10.54
N LEU A 512 -2.58 26.17 -9.25
CA LEU A 512 -2.49 25.02 -8.37
C LEU A 512 -3.25 25.32 -7.06
N PRO A 513 -4.28 24.54 -6.68
CA PRO A 513 -4.87 24.62 -5.36
C PRO A 513 -3.89 24.07 -4.31
N LEU A 514 -3.80 24.75 -3.19
CA LEU A 514 -3.09 24.32 -1.99
C LEU A 514 -4.01 24.50 -0.79
N THR A 515 -3.79 23.69 0.24
CA THR A 515 -4.50 23.80 1.51
C THR A 515 -3.53 24.31 2.58
N VAL A 516 -3.85 25.45 3.21
CA VAL A 516 -3.13 25.89 4.40
C VAL A 516 -3.79 25.23 5.63
N LEU A 517 -3.05 24.40 6.35
CA LEU A 517 -3.56 23.64 7.50
C LEU A 517 -3.81 24.50 8.74
N GLY A 518 -4.31 23.87 9.82
CA GLY A 518 -4.28 24.45 11.16
C GLY A 518 -2.85 24.73 11.64
N PRO A 519 -2.68 25.40 12.80
CA PRO A 519 -1.36 25.62 13.39
C PRO A 519 -0.58 24.31 13.57
N LEU A 520 0.72 24.35 13.30
CA LEU A 520 1.62 23.21 13.52
C LEU A 520 1.61 22.84 15.01
N ALA A 521 1.09 21.66 15.33
CA ALA A 521 1.02 21.12 16.69
C ALA A 521 2.27 20.33 17.04
N ARG A 522 2.82 19.56 16.09
CA ARG A 522 4.04 18.75 16.27
C ARG A 522 4.69 18.39 14.94
N ILE A 523 5.90 17.85 15.01
CA ILE A 523 6.62 17.23 13.89
C ILE A 523 7.13 15.86 14.32
N ASP A 524 7.19 14.91 13.37
CA ASP A 524 7.83 13.60 13.55
C ASP A 524 8.73 13.28 12.34
N GLY A 525 9.65 12.33 12.52
CA GLY A 525 10.39 11.71 11.42
C GLY A 525 9.55 10.65 10.71
N THR A 526 9.85 10.34 9.44
CA THR A 526 9.23 9.20 8.75
C THR A 526 9.74 7.83 9.24
N VAL A 527 10.77 7.83 10.08
CA VAL A 527 11.35 6.65 10.72
C VAL A 527 11.69 6.99 12.17
N ASP A 528 11.70 5.99 13.05
CA ASP A 528 12.00 6.16 14.47
C ASP A 528 13.51 6.21 14.77
N ARG A 529 14.33 5.68 13.86
CA ARG A 529 15.81 5.67 13.93
C ARG A 529 16.45 5.50 12.56
N VAL A 530 17.71 5.89 12.43
CA VAL A 530 18.53 5.61 11.23
C VAL A 530 19.75 4.76 11.62
N GLY A 531 19.83 3.53 11.09
CA GLY A 531 20.99 2.66 11.24
C GLY A 531 21.89 2.73 10.01
N LEU A 532 23.19 2.91 10.21
CA LEU A 532 24.21 3.03 9.15
C LEU A 532 25.28 1.95 9.34
N ALA A 533 25.73 1.31 8.26
CA ALA A 533 26.61 0.13 8.34
C ALA A 533 28.07 0.43 8.77
N GLY A 534 28.51 1.69 8.73
CA GLY A 534 29.91 2.11 8.98
C GLY A 534 30.27 3.35 8.18
N ALA A 535 31.57 3.67 8.01
CA ALA A 535 31.99 4.88 7.32
C ALA A 535 31.52 4.89 5.85
N GLY A 536 30.95 6.01 5.42
CA GLY A 536 30.34 6.14 4.09
C GLY A 536 28.97 5.47 3.95
N GLY A 537 28.50 4.71 4.96
CA GLY A 537 27.15 4.15 5.00
C GLY A 537 26.08 5.24 4.93
N THR A 538 24.98 4.96 4.23
CA THR A 538 23.92 5.94 3.96
C THR A 538 22.56 5.45 4.43
N GLY A 539 21.72 6.40 4.81
CA GLY A 539 20.30 6.23 5.15
C GLY A 539 19.56 7.53 4.86
N SER A 540 18.24 7.55 5.08
CA SER A 540 17.46 8.78 4.92
C SER A 540 16.24 8.80 5.81
N PHE A 541 15.72 10.00 6.06
CA PHE A 541 14.44 10.20 6.72
C PHE A 541 13.77 11.48 6.20
N GLY A 542 12.45 11.54 6.21
CA GLY A 542 11.68 12.75 5.96
C GLY A 542 11.15 13.37 7.25
N VAL A 543 10.69 14.61 7.18
CA VAL A 543 10.06 15.33 8.29
C VAL A 543 8.61 15.65 7.95
N VAL A 544 7.69 15.24 8.81
CA VAL A 544 6.24 15.43 8.61
C VAL A 544 5.68 16.22 9.78
N GLY A 545 4.92 17.28 9.48
CA GLY A 545 4.19 18.06 10.48
C GLY A 545 2.75 17.59 10.64
N TYR A 546 2.17 17.89 11.80
CA TYR A 546 0.78 17.61 12.14
C TYR A 546 0.11 18.85 12.74
N ASP A 547 -1.16 19.08 12.40
CA ASP A 547 -2.02 19.99 13.17
C ASP A 547 -2.77 19.24 14.29
N ALA A 548 -3.61 19.96 15.03
CA ALA A 548 -4.42 19.41 16.12
C ALA A 548 -5.47 18.40 15.65
N GLU A 549 -5.87 18.46 14.38
CA GLU A 549 -6.85 17.54 13.77
C GLU A 549 -6.17 16.32 13.14
N GLY A 550 -4.84 16.18 13.26
CA GLY A 550 -4.11 15.07 12.67
C GLY A 550 -3.95 15.18 11.14
N ASN A 551 -4.21 16.34 10.54
CA ASN A 551 -3.84 16.58 9.15
C ASN A 551 -2.32 16.68 9.04
N THR A 552 -1.76 16.05 8.01
CA THR A 552 -0.31 16.00 7.81
C THR A 552 0.15 16.72 6.55
N ALA A 553 1.40 17.21 6.59
CA ALA A 553 2.11 17.72 5.41
C ALA A 553 3.64 17.51 5.54
N PRO A 554 4.36 17.23 4.43
CA PRO A 554 5.82 17.21 4.42
C PRO A 554 6.38 18.61 4.69
N ILE A 555 7.48 18.72 5.42
CA ILE A 555 8.14 20.00 5.70
C ILE A 555 9.31 20.22 4.73
N GLU A 556 9.38 21.39 4.09
CA GLU A 556 10.51 21.76 3.23
C GLU A 556 11.81 21.85 4.02
N ALA A 557 12.91 21.37 3.46
CA ALA A 557 14.23 21.45 4.11
C ALA A 557 14.63 22.89 4.49
N ALA A 558 14.16 23.89 3.73
CA ALA A 558 14.41 25.30 4.02
C ALA A 558 13.73 25.81 5.30
N ASP A 559 12.70 25.12 5.79
CA ASP A 559 12.00 25.45 7.03
C ASP A 559 12.56 24.67 8.24
N LEU A 560 13.53 23.79 8.02
CA LEU A 560 14.16 22.97 9.07
C LEU A 560 15.37 23.67 9.67
N ARG A 561 15.56 23.49 10.97
CA ARG A 561 16.85 23.71 11.65
C ARG A 561 17.33 22.38 12.21
N LEU A 562 18.51 21.95 11.77
CA LEU A 562 19.11 20.68 12.17
C LEU A 562 20.28 20.92 13.12
N ASP A 563 20.35 20.11 14.15
CA ASP A 563 21.38 20.11 15.17
C ASP A 563 21.85 18.67 15.41
N TYR A 564 23.10 18.40 15.04
CA TYR A 564 23.70 17.07 15.02
C TYR A 564 25.23 17.17 15.00
N ASP A 565 25.89 16.07 15.35
CA ASP A 565 27.35 15.97 15.30
C ASP A 565 27.84 15.87 13.83
N ARG A 566 28.53 16.92 13.37
CA ARG A 566 29.07 17.03 12.01
C ARG A 566 30.38 16.27 11.80
N GLU A 567 31.04 15.85 12.87
CA GLU A 567 32.20 14.94 12.80
C GLU A 567 31.71 13.50 12.61
N LEU A 568 30.56 13.15 13.20
CA LEU A 568 29.90 11.85 13.03
C LEU A 568 29.17 11.70 11.68
N LEU A 569 28.37 12.72 11.30
CA LEU A 569 27.40 12.62 10.22
C LEU A 569 27.52 13.76 9.19
N GLU A 570 27.05 13.47 7.98
CA GLU A 570 26.69 14.44 6.97
C GLU A 570 25.19 14.29 6.68
N VAL A 571 24.43 15.39 6.78
CA VAL A 571 22.99 15.39 6.50
C VAL A 571 22.69 16.40 5.39
N THR A 572 22.13 15.93 4.27
CA THR A 572 21.88 16.74 3.08
C THR A 572 20.44 16.59 2.57
N PRO A 573 19.75 17.68 2.17
CA PRO A 573 18.44 17.58 1.56
C PRO A 573 18.49 16.88 0.20
N ALA A 574 17.55 15.96 -0.03
CA ALA A 574 17.30 15.32 -1.31
C ALA A 574 16.15 16.00 -2.09
N ALA A 575 16.08 15.75 -3.39
CA ALA A 575 15.08 16.36 -4.27
C ALA A 575 13.64 15.91 -3.96
N ASP A 576 13.46 14.73 -3.37
CA ASP A 576 12.17 14.18 -2.94
C ASP A 576 11.68 14.76 -1.61
N GLY A 577 12.46 15.63 -0.96
CA GLY A 577 12.12 16.25 0.32
C GLY A 577 12.59 15.45 1.54
N THR A 578 13.27 14.31 1.35
CA THR A 578 13.95 13.61 2.43
C THR A 578 15.30 14.26 2.78
N LEU A 579 15.85 13.89 3.93
CA LEU A 579 17.21 14.20 4.36
C LEU A 579 18.06 12.93 4.25
N ALA A 580 19.04 12.95 3.36
CA ALA A 580 20.05 11.89 3.25
C ALA A 580 21.05 12.03 4.40
N VAL A 581 21.35 10.93 5.07
CA VAL A 581 22.28 10.85 6.19
C VAL A 581 23.43 9.94 5.78
N ARG A 582 24.67 10.42 5.90
CA ARG A 582 25.89 9.66 5.60
C ARG A 582 26.81 9.66 6.81
N ALA A 583 27.31 8.48 7.17
CA ALA A 583 28.27 8.32 8.24
C ALA A 583 29.69 8.72 7.79
N LYS A 584 30.44 9.38 8.69
CA LYS A 584 31.84 9.77 8.46
C LYS A 584 32.85 8.89 9.21
N VAL A 585 32.37 8.08 10.15
CA VAL A 585 33.18 7.18 10.99
C VAL A 585 32.67 5.75 10.86
N ASP A 586 33.49 4.77 11.28
CA ASP A 586 33.11 3.35 11.21
C ASP A 586 32.16 2.92 12.32
N ASN A 587 32.24 3.55 13.49
CA ASN A 587 31.39 3.26 14.64
C ASN A 587 31.05 4.55 15.39
N GLY A 588 29.82 4.66 15.87
CA GLY A 588 29.40 5.80 16.67
C GLY A 588 27.88 5.89 16.79
N ALA A 589 27.43 6.82 17.62
CA ALA A 589 26.02 7.08 17.82
C ALA A 589 25.81 8.56 18.10
N GLY A 590 24.69 9.10 17.64
CA GLY A 590 24.36 10.51 17.84
C GLY A 590 22.88 10.78 17.63
N LEU A 591 22.48 12.00 17.95
CA LEU A 591 21.12 12.48 17.78
C LEU A 591 21.08 13.50 16.64
N VAL A 592 20.04 13.44 15.83
CA VAL A 592 19.67 14.53 14.91
C VAL A 592 18.43 15.20 15.50
N THR A 593 18.61 16.39 16.07
CA THR A 593 17.50 17.21 16.55
C THR A 593 16.98 18.07 15.40
N VAL A 594 15.72 17.88 15.04
CA VAL A 594 15.03 18.65 14.02
C VAL A 594 14.13 19.67 14.70
N ARG A 595 14.18 20.94 14.28
CA ARG A 595 13.33 22.02 14.81
C ARG A 595 12.59 22.74 13.68
N VAL A 596 11.30 22.99 13.88
CA VAL A 596 10.41 23.74 12.98
C VAL A 596 9.57 24.70 13.82
N GLY A 597 9.90 25.99 13.79
CA GLY A 597 9.29 26.96 14.70
C GLY A 597 9.54 26.57 16.16
N ALA A 598 8.46 26.34 16.92
CA ALA A 598 8.52 25.87 18.31
C ALA A 598 8.46 24.33 18.45
N ALA A 599 8.15 23.60 17.38
CA ALA A 599 8.10 22.15 17.40
C ALA A 599 9.51 21.56 17.21
N SER A 600 9.78 20.45 17.89
CA SER A 600 11.04 19.71 17.74
C SER A 600 10.81 18.21 17.84
N THR A 601 11.60 17.44 17.11
CA THR A 601 11.71 15.99 17.26
C THR A 601 13.17 15.58 17.26
N VAL A 602 13.48 14.43 17.86
CA VAL A 602 14.85 13.91 18.00
C VAL A 602 14.92 12.54 17.35
N LEU A 603 15.83 12.38 16.39
CA LEU A 603 16.04 11.13 15.68
C LEU A 603 17.39 10.50 16.07
N PRO A 604 17.41 9.31 16.69
CA PRO A 604 18.66 8.60 16.94
C PRO A 604 19.26 8.05 15.64
N VAL A 605 20.57 8.22 15.50
CA VAL A 605 21.38 7.67 14.40
C VAL A 605 22.50 6.81 14.99
N THR A 606 22.59 5.57 14.53
CA THR A 606 23.64 4.63 14.94
C THR A 606 24.49 4.24 13.75
N VAL A 607 25.81 4.18 13.94
CA VAL A 607 26.80 3.86 12.91
C VAL A 607 27.61 2.66 13.35
N GLY A 608 27.68 1.65 12.49
CA GLY A 608 28.37 0.39 12.77
C GLY A 608 27.64 -0.47 13.80
N LEU A 609 28.07 -1.73 13.88
CA LEU A 609 27.66 -2.68 14.92
C LEU A 609 28.92 -3.30 15.53
N THR A 610 28.92 -3.49 16.84
CA THR A 610 29.97 -4.20 17.56
C THR A 610 29.48 -5.59 17.95
N ASP A 611 30.32 -6.60 17.73
CA ASP A 611 30.02 -7.97 18.15
C ASP A 611 30.30 -8.12 19.65
N VAL A 612 29.25 -8.43 20.41
CA VAL A 612 29.30 -8.73 21.84
C VAL A 612 29.17 -10.25 22.01
N PRO A 613 30.19 -10.95 22.55
CA PRO A 613 30.09 -12.39 22.82
C PRO A 613 28.92 -12.71 23.75
N VAL A 614 28.12 -13.71 23.39
CA VAL A 614 26.97 -14.19 24.18
C VAL A 614 27.17 -15.62 24.66
N ALA A 615 27.53 -16.53 23.75
CA ALA A 615 27.87 -17.90 24.10
C ALA A 615 28.99 -18.42 23.20
N MET A 616 30.17 -18.59 23.80
CA MET A 616 31.36 -19.17 23.15
C MET A 616 31.51 -20.67 23.46
N PHE A 617 30.54 -21.25 24.16
CA PHE A 617 30.43 -22.68 24.45
C PHE A 617 31.61 -23.32 25.22
N ASP A 618 32.43 -22.52 25.90
CA ASP A 618 33.39 -23.01 26.91
C ASP A 618 32.73 -23.84 28.02
N ASP A 619 31.43 -23.64 28.25
CA ASP A 619 30.58 -24.36 29.20
C ASP A 619 29.63 -25.38 28.55
N ALA A 620 29.87 -25.79 27.30
CA ALA A 620 28.97 -26.66 26.52
C ALA A 620 28.56 -27.96 27.22
N ALA A 621 29.37 -28.48 28.15
CA ALA A 621 29.04 -29.65 28.96
C ALA A 621 27.85 -29.42 29.93
N SER A 622 27.50 -28.17 30.22
CA SER A 622 26.39 -27.79 31.12
C SER A 622 25.07 -27.56 30.39
N TRP A 623 25.10 -27.46 29.06
CA TRP A 623 23.90 -27.31 28.22
C TRP A 623 23.11 -28.62 28.18
N ARG A 624 21.78 -28.51 28.10
CA ARG A 624 20.87 -29.65 28.13
C ARG A 624 20.10 -29.78 26.84
N PHE A 625 19.81 -31.02 26.46
CA PHE A 625 18.90 -31.34 25.38
C PHE A 625 17.46 -31.37 25.88
N SER A 626 16.56 -30.73 25.15
CA SER A 626 15.13 -31.02 25.21
C SER A 626 14.54 -31.05 23.80
N ALA A 627 13.29 -31.50 23.64
CA ALA A 627 12.68 -31.61 22.32
C ALA A 627 11.16 -31.47 22.35
N ALA A 628 10.59 -31.14 21.19
CA ALA A 628 9.17 -31.29 20.89
C ALA A 628 9.02 -32.34 19.79
N ARG A 629 8.41 -33.48 20.13
CA ARG A 629 8.14 -34.59 19.20
C ARG A 629 9.40 -35.11 18.47
N ALA A 630 10.54 -35.10 19.15
CA ALA A 630 11.83 -35.59 18.66
C ALA A 630 12.65 -36.19 19.83
N THR A 631 13.71 -36.93 19.51
CA THR A 631 14.71 -37.44 20.49
C THR A 631 16.11 -37.02 20.07
N GLY A 632 17.08 -37.01 20.99
CA GLY A 632 18.43 -36.52 20.65
C GLY A 632 19.34 -36.26 21.86
N SER A 633 20.41 -35.50 21.63
CA SER A 633 21.39 -35.11 22.65
C SER A 633 22.07 -33.77 22.34
N ALA A 634 22.63 -33.15 23.38
CA ALA A 634 23.46 -31.95 23.29
C ALA A 634 24.80 -32.27 23.97
N THR A 635 25.92 -32.13 23.25
CA THR A 635 27.26 -32.54 23.74
C THR A 635 28.36 -31.60 23.26
N PRO A 636 29.40 -31.33 24.07
CA PRO A 636 30.56 -30.57 23.63
C PRO A 636 31.37 -31.33 22.56
N VAL A 637 31.84 -30.62 21.54
CA VAL A 637 32.72 -31.12 20.48
C VAL A 637 33.74 -30.04 20.08
N PRO A 638 34.80 -30.35 19.31
CA PRO A 638 35.62 -29.31 18.69
C PRO A 638 34.76 -28.38 17.82
N GLY A 639 34.81 -27.10 18.13
CA GLY A 639 34.12 -26.04 17.39
C GLY A 639 34.97 -25.48 16.25
N ARG A 640 34.49 -24.38 15.66
CA ARG A 640 35.25 -23.57 14.70
C ARG A 640 36.37 -22.80 15.42
N THR A 641 36.10 -22.38 16.65
CA THR A 641 36.96 -21.56 17.51
C THR A 641 36.88 -22.08 18.93
N GLY A 642 37.65 -23.13 19.24
CA GLY A 642 37.63 -23.75 20.57
C GLY A 642 36.58 -24.85 20.69
N THR A 643 35.67 -24.75 21.66
CA THR A 643 34.65 -25.78 21.94
C THR A 643 33.32 -25.35 21.32
N GLY A 644 32.71 -26.20 20.50
CA GLY A 644 31.35 -26.00 19.98
C GLY A 644 30.32 -26.90 20.66
N LEU A 645 29.04 -26.57 20.51
CA LEU A 645 27.94 -27.39 21.00
C LEU A 645 27.32 -28.20 19.85
N LYS A 646 27.46 -29.54 19.92
CA LYS A 646 26.77 -30.44 19.00
C LYS A 646 25.36 -30.73 19.49
N LEU A 647 24.40 -30.55 18.61
CA LEU A 647 23.00 -30.92 18.80
C LEU A 647 22.65 -32.04 17.81
N ALA A 648 22.50 -33.27 18.30
CA ALA A 648 22.09 -34.43 17.52
C ALA A 648 20.60 -34.73 17.78
N TYR A 649 19.87 -35.13 16.74
CA TYR A 649 18.42 -35.29 16.83
C TYR A 649 17.86 -36.33 15.84
N ASP A 650 16.67 -36.83 16.16
CA ASP A 650 15.85 -37.72 15.35
C ASP A 650 14.46 -37.11 15.17
N PHE A 651 14.17 -36.70 13.93
CA PHE A 651 12.89 -36.13 13.49
C PHE A 651 11.95 -37.15 12.85
N GLY A 652 12.25 -38.44 12.93
CA GLY A 652 11.37 -39.53 12.48
C GLY A 652 10.23 -39.89 13.44
N GLN A 653 10.14 -39.22 14.60
CA GLN A 653 9.24 -39.60 15.69
C GLN A 653 7.78 -39.11 15.52
N SER A 654 7.51 -38.21 14.56
CA SER A 654 6.20 -37.57 14.37
C SER A 654 6.11 -36.94 12.97
N THR A 655 4.90 -36.76 12.44
CA THR A 655 4.63 -35.98 11.22
C THR A 655 4.20 -34.53 11.50
N GLY A 656 3.82 -34.18 12.73
CA GLY A 656 3.65 -32.78 13.15
C GLY A 656 5.00 -32.10 13.40
N THR A 657 5.07 -30.76 13.45
CA THR A 657 6.33 -30.00 13.65
C THR A 657 7.20 -30.55 14.79
N ARG A 658 8.48 -30.79 14.48
CA ARG A 658 9.51 -31.34 15.36
C ARG A 658 10.53 -30.27 15.69
N ALA A 659 11.09 -30.30 16.88
CA ALA A 659 12.18 -29.40 17.25
C ALA A 659 13.13 -30.05 18.26
N ALA A 660 14.42 -29.79 18.08
CA ALA A 660 15.50 -30.19 18.97
C ALA A 660 16.10 -28.93 19.60
N TYR A 661 16.06 -28.82 20.93
CA TYR A 661 16.46 -27.65 21.69
C TYR A 661 17.80 -27.86 22.38
N ALA A 662 18.65 -26.84 22.31
CA ALA A 662 19.83 -26.65 23.13
C ALA A 662 19.51 -25.61 24.22
N ASP A 663 19.27 -26.08 25.44
CA ASP A 663 18.92 -25.25 26.59
C ASP A 663 20.19 -24.90 27.41
N PRO A 664 20.52 -23.62 27.59
CA PRO A 664 21.60 -23.20 28.47
C PRO A 664 21.28 -23.51 29.95
N PRO A 665 22.29 -23.59 30.84
CA PRO A 665 22.08 -23.87 32.26
C PRO A 665 21.21 -22.81 32.97
N ALA A 666 21.18 -21.59 32.44
CA ALA A 666 20.28 -20.50 32.84
C ALA A 666 20.03 -19.58 31.62
N TYR A 667 19.01 -18.72 31.68
CA TYR A 667 18.77 -17.74 30.61
C TYR A 667 19.97 -16.80 30.51
N ILE A 668 20.47 -16.56 29.30
CA ILE A 668 21.68 -15.77 29.08
C ILE A 668 21.28 -14.31 28.86
N PRO A 669 21.57 -13.38 29.79
CA PRO A 669 21.29 -11.96 29.57
C PRO A 669 22.18 -11.41 28.46
N VAL A 670 21.63 -10.54 27.62
CA VAL A 670 22.37 -9.89 26.52
C VAL A 670 22.47 -8.40 26.81
N ALA A 671 23.69 -7.87 26.76
CA ALA A 671 23.94 -6.45 26.99
C ALA A 671 23.52 -5.60 25.78
N GLY A 672 23.06 -4.37 26.05
CA GLY A 672 22.68 -3.39 25.03
C GLY A 672 21.39 -3.72 24.27
N GLN A 673 21.25 -3.14 23.08
CA GLN A 673 20.09 -3.28 22.19
C GLN A 673 20.48 -3.98 20.87
N PRO A 674 20.75 -5.29 20.86
CA PRO A 674 21.20 -5.98 19.67
C PRO A 674 20.22 -5.85 18.50
N GLN A 675 20.75 -5.53 17.32
CA GLN A 675 19.98 -5.50 16.07
C GLN A 675 19.94 -6.87 15.39
N SER A 676 20.91 -7.73 15.68
CA SER A 676 20.93 -9.11 15.21
C SER A 676 21.79 -10.00 16.12
N PHE A 677 21.65 -11.30 15.97
CA PHE A 677 22.50 -12.32 16.58
C PHE A 677 23.22 -13.10 15.49
N GLY A 678 24.53 -13.20 15.58
CA GLY A 678 25.34 -14.01 14.69
C GLY A 678 25.82 -15.29 15.35
N MET A 679 25.97 -16.35 14.59
CA MET A 679 26.57 -17.61 15.05
C MET A 679 27.15 -18.42 13.89
N TRP A 680 28.16 -19.23 14.17
CA TRP A 680 28.65 -20.23 13.22
C TRP A 680 27.85 -21.53 13.39
N ILE A 681 27.38 -22.09 12.27
CA ILE A 681 26.67 -23.36 12.26
C ILE A 681 27.34 -24.30 11.27
N HIS A 682 27.77 -25.47 11.75
CA HIS A 682 28.14 -26.61 10.93
C HIS A 682 26.89 -27.46 10.66
N ALA A 683 26.44 -27.49 9.41
CA ALA A 683 25.23 -28.19 9.01
C ALA A 683 25.52 -29.39 8.10
N ASN A 684 24.52 -30.27 7.94
CA ASN A 684 24.59 -31.44 7.07
C ASN A 684 23.78 -31.28 5.76
N GLY A 685 23.05 -30.18 5.59
CA GLY A 685 22.29 -29.88 4.36
C GLY A 685 20.88 -30.48 4.32
N ASN A 686 20.32 -30.87 5.47
CA ASN A 686 19.01 -31.53 5.55
C ASN A 686 17.83 -30.55 5.51
N GLY A 687 18.07 -29.24 5.61
CA GLY A 687 17.03 -28.21 5.47
C GLY A 687 16.30 -27.83 6.76
N GLU A 688 16.73 -28.28 7.95
CA GLU A 688 16.14 -27.82 9.22
C GLU A 688 16.24 -26.30 9.42
N TRP A 689 15.32 -25.74 10.20
CA TRP A 689 15.21 -24.30 10.42
C TRP A 689 15.87 -23.87 11.74
N PRO A 690 17.04 -23.19 11.73
CA PRO A 690 17.71 -22.74 12.94
C PRO A 690 16.96 -21.55 13.54
N SER A 691 16.87 -21.52 14.87
CA SER A 691 16.08 -20.53 15.61
C SER A 691 16.73 -20.19 16.94
N LEU A 692 16.65 -18.91 17.31
CA LEU A 692 17.06 -18.39 18.62
C LEU A 692 15.83 -17.86 19.37
N HIS A 693 15.58 -18.40 20.55
CA HIS A 693 14.44 -18.03 21.38
C HIS A 693 14.87 -17.01 22.44
N LEU A 694 14.29 -15.81 22.41
CA LEU A 694 14.52 -14.71 23.33
C LEU A 694 13.31 -14.42 24.22
N HIS A 695 13.57 -13.90 25.41
CA HIS A 695 12.60 -13.16 26.21
C HIS A 695 13.04 -11.70 26.31
N ASP A 696 12.10 -10.79 26.18
CA ASP A 696 12.36 -9.35 26.31
C ASP A 696 12.11 -8.86 27.76
N ALA A 697 12.25 -7.55 28.00
CA ALA A 697 12.08 -6.94 29.32
C ALA A 697 10.62 -6.95 29.83
N LEU A 698 9.64 -7.15 28.94
CA LEU A 698 8.23 -7.38 29.29
C LEU A 698 7.92 -8.87 29.44
N ASP A 699 8.94 -9.72 29.37
CA ASP A 699 8.85 -11.18 29.35
C ASP A 699 8.08 -11.75 28.14
N GLN A 700 7.99 -10.98 27.05
CA GLN A 700 7.44 -11.48 25.79
C GLN A 700 8.46 -12.38 25.08
N GLN A 701 7.95 -13.46 24.48
CA GLN A 701 8.75 -14.45 23.77
C GLN A 701 8.92 -14.06 22.32
N HIS A 702 10.17 -14.06 21.84
CA HIS A 702 10.53 -13.79 20.45
C HIS A 702 11.34 -14.96 19.90
N VAL A 703 10.97 -15.47 18.72
CA VAL A 703 11.74 -16.51 18.03
C VAL A 703 12.38 -15.89 16.79
N LEU A 704 13.69 -15.69 16.84
CA LEU A 704 14.47 -15.25 15.68
C LEU A 704 14.75 -16.47 14.82
N ARG A 705 14.52 -16.38 13.52
CA ARG A 705 14.70 -17.50 12.60
C ARG A 705 15.79 -17.18 11.57
N GLY A 706 16.70 -18.13 11.35
CA GLY A 706 17.72 -18.04 10.32
C GLY A 706 17.25 -18.64 8.98
N PRO A 707 18.12 -18.69 7.95
CA PRO A 707 17.87 -19.42 6.72
C PRO A 707 17.83 -20.94 7.00
N TYR A 708 17.06 -21.69 6.20
CA TYR A 708 17.07 -23.16 6.23
C TYR A 708 18.49 -23.71 6.01
N LEU A 709 18.87 -24.77 6.74
CA LEU A 709 20.20 -25.37 6.69
C LEU A 709 20.36 -26.29 5.45
N ASP A 710 20.38 -25.69 4.26
CA ASP A 710 20.52 -26.38 2.95
C ASP A 710 21.98 -26.57 2.48
N TRP A 711 22.95 -26.28 3.36
CA TRP A 711 24.38 -26.41 3.08
C TRP A 711 25.06 -27.43 3.98
N THR A 712 26.23 -27.92 3.55
CA THR A 712 27.11 -28.75 4.36
C THR A 712 28.33 -27.94 4.84
N GLY A 713 28.75 -28.13 6.09
CA GLY A 713 29.92 -27.47 6.67
C GLY A 713 29.61 -26.17 7.42
N TRP A 714 30.66 -25.45 7.82
CA TRP A 714 30.56 -24.21 8.59
C TRP A 714 30.07 -23.03 7.75
N ARG A 715 29.06 -22.31 8.24
CA ARG A 715 28.62 -21.02 7.71
C ARG A 715 28.22 -20.09 8.85
N TYR A 716 28.53 -18.81 8.71
CA TYR A 716 28.05 -17.79 9.63
C TYR A 716 26.61 -17.43 9.28
N VAL A 717 25.75 -17.42 10.28
CA VAL A 717 24.32 -17.15 10.17
C VAL A 717 23.98 -15.98 11.06
N GLU A 718 23.28 -14.99 10.50
CA GLU A 718 22.80 -13.82 11.22
C GLU A 718 21.27 -13.85 11.31
N LEU A 719 20.74 -13.59 12.51
CA LEU A 719 19.33 -13.60 12.84
C LEU A 719 18.92 -12.21 13.32
N ALA A 720 18.12 -11.50 12.53
CA ALA A 720 17.70 -10.14 12.85
C ALA A 720 16.75 -10.11 14.07
N VAL A 721 16.92 -9.11 14.94
CA VAL A 721 15.98 -8.82 16.03
C VAL A 721 14.84 -7.96 15.45
N PRO A 722 13.57 -8.38 15.58
CA PRO A 722 12.45 -7.63 15.03
C PRO A 722 12.26 -6.28 15.75
N ALA A 723 11.66 -5.32 15.07
CA ALA A 723 11.23 -4.07 15.68
C ALA A 723 10.21 -4.34 16.80
N GLY A 724 10.19 -3.49 17.84
CA GLY A 724 9.26 -3.59 18.96
C GLY A 724 9.76 -4.43 20.15
N VAL A 725 10.89 -5.13 20.03
CA VAL A 725 11.53 -5.83 21.15
C VAL A 725 11.94 -4.83 22.23
N VAL A 726 11.57 -5.11 23.49
CA VAL A 726 11.88 -4.26 24.63
C VAL A 726 13.13 -4.78 25.36
N TYR A 727 14.19 -3.99 25.40
CA TYR A 727 15.46 -4.41 26.02
C TYR A 727 15.51 -4.14 27.53
N PRO A 728 16.36 -4.87 28.31
CA PRO A 728 17.29 -5.91 27.87
C PRO A 728 16.58 -7.23 27.48
N VAL A 729 17.22 -7.99 26.60
CA VAL A 729 16.76 -9.34 26.21
C VAL A 729 17.59 -10.43 26.89
N ARG A 730 17.02 -11.63 26.97
CA ARG A 730 17.72 -12.83 27.45
C ARG A 730 17.46 -14.01 26.53
N ILE A 731 18.50 -14.77 26.20
CA ILE A 731 18.39 -15.99 25.40
C ILE A 731 17.85 -17.11 26.30
N ARG A 732 16.74 -17.71 25.87
CA ARG A 732 16.18 -18.90 26.48
C ARG A 732 16.81 -20.17 25.95
N ARG A 733 17.02 -20.27 24.63
CA ARG A 733 17.56 -21.47 23.95
C ARG A 733 17.86 -21.22 22.47
N PHE A 734 18.75 -22.03 21.91
CA PHE A 734 18.88 -22.25 20.47
C PHE A 734 18.16 -23.54 20.09
N TYR A 735 17.61 -23.62 18.88
CA TYR A 735 17.05 -24.87 18.38
C TYR A 735 16.99 -24.96 16.86
N VAL A 736 16.84 -26.19 16.36
CA VAL A 736 16.49 -26.45 14.97
C VAL A 736 15.10 -27.10 14.91
N ALA A 737 14.31 -26.74 13.90
CA ALA A 737 12.96 -27.24 13.71
C ALA A 737 12.75 -27.82 12.32
N GLU A 738 11.93 -28.87 12.22
CA GLU A 738 11.45 -29.41 10.96
C GLU A 738 9.92 -29.31 10.90
N THR A 739 9.44 -28.62 9.86
CA THR A 739 8.03 -28.29 9.64
C THR A 739 7.40 -29.10 8.52
N ASP A 740 8.18 -29.71 7.62
CA ASP A 740 7.68 -30.60 6.58
C ASP A 740 7.25 -31.94 7.18
N ALA A 741 5.97 -32.26 7.03
CA ALA A 741 5.39 -33.50 7.51
C ALA A 741 5.91 -34.75 6.78
N ALA A 742 6.46 -34.59 5.57
CA ALA A 742 7.01 -35.67 4.75
C ALA A 742 8.49 -35.97 5.05
N ALA A 743 9.21 -35.03 5.66
CA ALA A 743 10.62 -35.23 6.02
C ALA A 743 10.76 -36.18 7.22
N ALA A 744 11.68 -37.15 7.18
CA ALA A 744 11.96 -38.02 8.32
C ALA A 744 13.42 -38.44 8.28
N TYR A 745 14.22 -37.98 9.24
CA TYR A 745 15.66 -38.19 9.25
C TYR A 745 16.24 -38.01 10.65
N THR A 746 17.44 -38.56 10.84
CA THR A 746 18.34 -38.21 11.94
C THR A 746 19.37 -37.21 11.45
N GLY A 747 19.68 -36.19 12.23
CA GLY A 747 20.63 -35.15 11.87
C GLY A 747 21.48 -34.69 13.04
N GLU A 748 22.50 -33.91 12.75
CA GLU A 748 23.25 -33.18 13.77
C GLU A 748 23.70 -31.83 13.22
N VAL A 749 23.81 -30.85 14.11
CA VAL A 749 24.41 -29.54 13.84
C VAL A 749 25.42 -29.23 14.94
N VAL A 750 26.46 -28.47 14.63
CA VAL A 750 27.36 -27.89 15.63
C VAL A 750 27.23 -26.38 15.59
N ILE A 751 26.97 -25.75 16.74
CA ILE A 751 26.86 -24.29 16.87
C ILE A 751 28.09 -23.78 17.62
N ASP A 752 28.61 -22.64 17.18
CA ASP A 752 29.76 -21.96 17.79
C ASP A 752 29.64 -20.42 17.68
N ASP A 753 30.36 -19.69 18.53
CA ASP A 753 30.43 -18.22 18.61
C ASP A 753 29.08 -17.48 18.49
N ILE A 754 28.13 -17.70 19.41
CA ILE A 754 26.93 -16.83 19.45
C ILE A 754 27.36 -15.44 19.90
N VAL A 755 27.20 -14.45 19.01
CA VAL A 755 27.46 -13.04 19.25
C VAL A 755 26.20 -12.21 19.03
N ALA A 756 26.04 -11.15 19.81
CA ALA A 756 25.01 -10.14 19.63
C ALA A 756 25.63 -8.94 18.92
N ARG A 757 25.03 -8.48 17.82
CA ARG A 757 25.50 -7.32 17.07
C ARG A 757 24.80 -6.08 17.58
N VAL A 758 25.52 -5.29 18.39
CA VAL A 758 24.97 -4.20 19.18
C VAL A 758 25.44 -2.86 18.58
N PRO A 759 24.53 -1.92 18.29
CA PRO A 759 24.91 -0.56 17.92
C PRO A 759 25.49 0.18 19.12
N ALA A 760 26.25 1.25 18.87
CA ALA A 760 26.64 2.16 19.94
C ALA A 760 25.39 2.71 20.67
N GLU A 761 25.46 2.80 22.00
CA GLU A 761 24.35 3.27 22.82
C GLU A 761 24.14 4.78 22.64
N VAL A 762 22.87 5.20 22.57
CA VAL A 762 22.48 6.61 22.53
C VAL A 762 21.33 6.85 23.47
N GLU A 763 21.50 7.82 24.37
CA GLU A 763 20.43 8.25 25.25
C GLU A 763 19.48 9.15 24.46
N VAL A 764 18.27 8.63 24.19
CA VAL A 764 17.23 9.38 23.49
C VAL A 764 16.31 10.01 24.54
N PRO A 765 16.03 11.32 24.45
CA PRO A 765 15.04 11.95 25.33
C PRO A 765 13.69 11.24 25.24
N ALA A 766 13.04 11.01 26.39
CA ALA A 766 11.71 10.42 26.41
C ALA A 766 10.70 11.31 25.68
N GLU A 767 9.97 10.74 24.73
CA GLU A 767 8.88 11.45 24.07
C GLU A 767 7.64 11.53 24.98
N PRO A 768 6.92 12.66 24.96
CA PRO A 768 5.66 12.76 25.68
C PRO A 768 4.64 11.78 25.10
N LEU A 769 3.91 11.08 25.97
CA LEU A 769 2.79 10.23 25.58
C LEU A 769 1.71 11.05 24.91
N ARG A 770 1.19 10.55 23.79
CA ARG A 770 0.19 11.22 22.97
C ARG A 770 -1.08 10.37 22.96
N THR A 771 -2.22 11.01 23.13
CA THR A 771 -3.54 10.38 22.96
C THR A 771 -4.47 11.41 22.33
N ASP A 772 -5.38 10.96 21.48
CA ASP A 772 -6.41 11.84 20.93
C ASP A 772 -7.38 12.30 22.01
N ARG A 773 -7.89 13.53 21.86
CA ARG A 773 -8.87 14.15 22.78
C ARG A 773 -10.19 13.38 22.88
N VAL A 774 -10.47 12.43 21.98
CA VAL A 774 -11.59 11.51 22.12
C VAL A 774 -11.51 10.74 23.44
N VAL A 775 -10.30 10.42 23.93
CA VAL A 775 -10.12 9.72 25.21
C VAL A 775 -10.20 10.72 26.36
N LEU A 776 -11.19 10.51 27.25
CA LEU A 776 -11.32 11.32 28.45
C LEU A 776 -10.17 11.01 29.42
N THR A 777 -9.39 12.03 29.76
CA THR A 777 -8.36 11.93 30.81
C THR A 777 -8.91 12.28 32.19
N ASP A 778 -10.00 13.05 32.24
CA ASP A 778 -10.76 13.40 33.43
C ASP A 778 -12.26 13.44 33.13
N GLY A 779 -13.06 12.69 33.91
CA GLY A 779 -14.52 12.67 33.88
C GLY A 779 -15.13 11.35 33.42
N THR A 780 -16.43 11.39 33.12
CA THR A 780 -17.20 10.22 32.64
C THR A 780 -18.11 10.57 31.47
N VAL A 781 -18.48 9.55 30.70
CA VAL A 781 -19.46 9.66 29.61
C VAL A 781 -20.91 9.49 30.07
N ASP A 782 -21.18 9.47 31.39
CA ASP A 782 -22.51 9.14 31.92
C ASP A 782 -23.58 10.19 31.59
N ARG A 783 -23.18 11.39 31.18
CA ARG A 783 -24.07 12.48 30.76
C ARG A 783 -24.43 12.43 29.27
N ALA A 784 -23.77 11.57 28.49
CA ALA A 784 -24.04 11.46 27.06
C ALA A 784 -25.49 11.00 26.80
N PRO A 785 -26.17 11.51 25.75
CA PRO A 785 -27.53 11.13 25.38
C PRO A 785 -27.76 9.63 25.24
N TRP A 786 -26.76 8.89 24.76
CA TRP A 786 -26.72 7.44 24.71
C TRP A 786 -25.27 6.95 24.70
N ARG A 787 -25.05 5.66 24.97
CA ARG A 787 -23.71 5.09 25.13
C ARG A 787 -23.61 3.69 24.53
N PHE A 788 -22.44 3.30 24.03
CA PHE A 788 -22.16 1.92 23.63
C PHE A 788 -20.82 1.46 24.18
N ALA A 789 -20.70 0.17 24.49
CA ALA A 789 -19.45 -0.41 25.00
C ALA A 789 -18.73 -1.22 23.92
N VAL A 790 -17.41 -1.31 24.04
CA VAL A 790 -16.56 -2.16 23.18
C VAL A 790 -15.66 -3.03 24.06
N LEU A 791 -15.63 -4.33 23.78
CA LEU A 791 -14.71 -5.30 24.37
C LEU A 791 -14.04 -6.13 23.27
N SER A 792 -12.80 -6.57 23.48
CA SER A 792 -11.98 -7.28 22.49
C SER A 792 -11.03 -8.25 23.16
N ASP A 793 -10.51 -9.23 22.42
CA ASP A 793 -9.33 -10.01 22.80
C ASP A 793 -9.45 -10.71 24.18
N ALA A 794 -10.52 -11.49 24.35
CA ALA A 794 -10.70 -12.37 25.50
C ALA A 794 -9.97 -13.71 25.33
N GLN A 795 -9.99 -14.26 24.10
CA GLN A 795 -9.26 -15.44 23.63
C GLN A 795 -9.37 -16.68 24.53
N PHE A 796 -10.58 -17.06 24.96
CA PHE A 796 -10.77 -18.33 25.69
C PHE A 796 -11.06 -19.51 24.76
N VAL A 797 -10.88 -20.73 25.27
CA VAL A 797 -11.20 -22.00 24.59
C VAL A 797 -12.17 -22.84 25.40
N ALA A 798 -13.04 -23.60 24.73
CA ALA A 798 -13.94 -24.56 25.36
C ALA A 798 -13.21 -25.78 25.94
N ALA A 799 -11.99 -26.06 25.49
CA ALA A 799 -11.13 -27.10 26.07
C ALA A 799 -10.70 -26.78 27.52
N ASN A 800 -10.80 -25.52 27.95
CA ASN A 800 -10.50 -25.08 29.31
C ASN A 800 -11.53 -24.04 29.82
N PRO A 801 -12.78 -24.50 30.09
CA PRO A 801 -13.91 -23.61 30.38
C PRO A 801 -13.80 -22.91 31.74
N ASP A 802 -12.93 -23.39 32.64
CA ASP A 802 -12.70 -22.83 33.98
C ASP A 802 -11.40 -22.00 34.04
N SER A 803 -10.87 -21.60 32.88
CA SER A 803 -9.65 -20.80 32.79
C SER A 803 -9.81 -19.37 33.31
N ASP A 804 -8.69 -18.75 33.69
CA ASP A 804 -8.64 -17.33 34.06
C ASP A 804 -9.17 -16.43 32.93
N LEU A 805 -8.98 -16.82 31.66
CA LEU A 805 -9.50 -16.07 30.50
C LEU A 805 -11.04 -16.05 30.48
N VAL A 806 -11.70 -17.18 30.76
CA VAL A 806 -13.16 -17.23 30.90
C VAL A 806 -13.62 -16.40 32.10
N ALA A 807 -12.91 -16.48 33.23
CA ALA A 807 -13.22 -15.70 34.42
C ALA A 807 -13.13 -14.18 34.15
N GLN A 808 -12.10 -13.73 33.43
CA GLN A 808 -11.96 -12.33 33.03
C GLN A 808 -13.03 -11.91 32.03
N ALA A 809 -13.31 -12.72 31.00
CA ALA A 809 -14.38 -12.41 30.05
C ALA A 809 -15.73 -12.19 30.75
N ARG A 810 -16.08 -13.06 31.71
CA ARG A 810 -17.28 -12.91 32.53
C ARG A 810 -17.25 -11.67 33.41
N ARG A 811 -16.11 -11.36 34.04
CA ARG A 811 -15.92 -10.12 34.80
C ARG A 811 -16.20 -8.89 33.93
N THR A 812 -15.57 -8.80 32.76
CA THR A 812 -15.73 -7.69 31.82
C THR A 812 -17.19 -7.52 31.41
N LEU A 813 -17.88 -8.62 31.05
CA LEU A 813 -19.30 -8.57 30.68
C LEU A 813 -20.20 -8.05 31.81
N ARG A 814 -19.94 -8.44 33.06
CA ARG A 814 -20.67 -7.93 34.24
C ARG A 814 -20.41 -6.44 34.45
N GLU A 815 -19.16 -6.00 34.32
CA GLU A 815 -18.80 -4.58 34.42
C GLU A 815 -19.49 -3.75 33.33
N VAL A 816 -19.44 -4.22 32.08
CA VAL A 816 -20.13 -3.60 30.93
C VAL A 816 -21.63 -3.49 31.21
N LYS A 817 -22.28 -4.59 31.61
CA LYS A 817 -23.72 -4.60 31.92
C LYS A 817 -24.06 -3.65 33.06
N ALA A 818 -23.25 -3.61 34.11
CA ALA A 818 -23.43 -2.71 35.24
C ALA A 818 -23.32 -1.24 34.84
N ALA A 819 -22.50 -0.92 33.83
CA ALA A 819 -22.37 0.42 33.28
C ALA A 819 -23.56 0.85 32.40
N ARG A 820 -24.46 -0.07 32.03
CA ARG A 820 -25.71 0.17 31.29
C ARG A 820 -25.55 0.90 29.95
N PRO A 821 -24.71 0.42 29.01
CA PRO A 821 -24.73 0.91 27.63
C PRO A 821 -26.05 0.55 26.95
N ASP A 822 -26.35 1.21 25.83
CA ASP A 822 -27.49 0.87 24.97
C ASP A 822 -27.26 -0.47 24.25
N PHE A 823 -26.01 -0.78 23.88
CA PHE A 823 -25.58 -2.07 23.36
C PHE A 823 -24.06 -2.26 23.55
N LEU A 824 -23.61 -3.50 23.36
CA LEU A 824 -22.20 -3.91 23.38
C LEU A 824 -21.71 -4.28 21.97
N VAL A 825 -20.48 -3.91 21.64
CA VAL A 825 -19.76 -4.46 20.49
C VAL A 825 -18.61 -5.33 20.99
N ILE A 826 -18.60 -6.59 20.57
CA ILE A 826 -17.48 -7.52 20.75
C ILE A 826 -16.64 -7.42 19.49
N ASN A 827 -15.49 -6.75 19.56
CA ASN A 827 -14.64 -6.50 18.42
C ASN A 827 -13.51 -7.55 18.33
N GLY A 828 -13.88 -8.75 17.89
CA GLY A 828 -13.01 -9.88 17.59
C GLY A 828 -12.33 -10.55 18.78
N ASP A 829 -11.77 -11.72 18.51
CA ASP A 829 -10.93 -12.51 19.40
C ASP A 829 -11.57 -12.79 20.76
N PHE A 830 -12.87 -13.09 20.77
CA PHE A 830 -13.55 -13.49 22.00
C PHE A 830 -13.19 -14.96 22.33
N VAL A 831 -13.13 -15.80 21.30
CA VAL A 831 -12.60 -17.17 21.36
C VAL A 831 -11.17 -17.22 20.83
N ASP A 832 -10.45 -18.33 21.05
CA ASP A 832 -9.06 -18.48 20.59
C ASP A 832 -8.91 -19.37 19.32
N THR A 833 -9.67 -20.47 19.23
CA THR A 833 -9.39 -21.53 18.24
C THR A 833 -10.46 -21.77 17.17
N ALA A 834 -11.57 -21.03 17.21
CA ALA A 834 -12.68 -21.11 16.24
C ALA A 834 -13.43 -22.46 16.15
N TYR A 835 -13.21 -23.40 17.07
CA TYR A 835 -13.93 -24.66 17.04
C TYR A 835 -15.41 -24.45 17.41
N PRO A 836 -16.35 -25.28 16.89
CA PRO A 836 -17.77 -25.15 17.20
C PRO A 836 -18.07 -25.09 18.71
N GLU A 837 -17.31 -25.84 19.51
CA GLU A 837 -17.40 -25.88 20.97
C GLU A 837 -17.05 -24.53 21.60
N ASP A 838 -16.07 -23.81 21.04
CA ASP A 838 -15.67 -22.48 21.51
C ASP A 838 -16.82 -21.49 21.32
N PHE A 839 -17.47 -21.51 20.15
CA PHE A 839 -18.61 -20.63 19.88
C PHE A 839 -19.84 -20.99 20.70
N ALA A 840 -20.06 -22.28 20.99
CA ALA A 840 -21.10 -22.71 21.91
C ALA A 840 -20.85 -22.23 23.35
N LEU A 841 -19.60 -22.26 23.81
CA LEU A 841 -19.22 -21.69 25.11
C LEU A 841 -19.39 -20.17 25.12
N ALA A 842 -18.93 -19.48 24.07
CA ALA A 842 -19.08 -18.03 23.93
C ALA A 842 -20.55 -17.61 23.98
N LYS A 843 -21.42 -18.29 23.23
CA LYS A 843 -22.86 -18.01 23.23
C LYS A 843 -23.46 -18.19 24.62
N ARG A 844 -23.09 -19.26 25.33
CA ARG A 844 -23.54 -19.53 26.70
C ARG A 844 -23.10 -18.44 27.67
N ILE A 845 -21.83 -18.04 27.64
CA ILE A 845 -21.30 -16.96 28.49
C ILE A 845 -22.08 -15.66 28.22
N LEU A 846 -22.30 -15.31 26.96
CA LEU A 846 -23.06 -14.10 26.60
C LEU A 846 -24.50 -14.16 27.10
N ASP A 847 -25.18 -15.30 26.95
CA ASP A 847 -26.55 -15.49 27.42
C ASP A 847 -26.66 -15.41 28.94
N GLU A 848 -25.73 -16.02 29.67
CA GLU A 848 -25.69 -16.01 31.13
C GLU A 848 -25.40 -14.61 31.68
N GLU A 849 -24.36 -13.94 31.19
CA GLU A 849 -23.92 -12.66 31.75
C GLU A 849 -24.80 -11.49 31.29
N LEU A 850 -25.19 -11.44 30.01
CA LEU A 850 -26.01 -10.37 29.46
C LEU A 850 -27.52 -10.61 29.69
N GLY A 851 -27.93 -11.86 29.87
CA GLY A 851 -29.30 -12.25 30.22
C GLY A 851 -30.35 -11.86 29.18
N GLY A 852 -29.95 -11.65 27.91
CA GLY A 852 -30.81 -11.12 26.85
C GLY A 852 -31.28 -9.67 27.06
N THR A 853 -30.79 -8.98 28.10
CA THR A 853 -31.20 -7.61 28.45
C THR A 853 -30.34 -6.52 27.82
N LEU A 854 -29.08 -6.85 27.49
CA LEU A 854 -28.16 -5.95 26.79
C LEU A 854 -27.93 -6.51 25.38
N PRO A 855 -28.37 -5.81 24.32
CA PRO A 855 -28.06 -6.19 22.94
C PRO A 855 -26.56 -6.18 22.67
N TYR A 856 -26.07 -7.08 21.82
CA TYR A 856 -24.69 -7.09 21.39
C TYR A 856 -24.52 -7.32 19.88
N HIS A 857 -23.42 -6.81 19.35
CA HIS A 857 -22.93 -7.05 18.00
C HIS A 857 -21.55 -7.70 18.09
N TYR A 858 -21.30 -8.79 17.37
CA TYR A 858 -20.04 -9.51 17.41
C TYR A 858 -19.37 -9.43 16.04
N VAL A 859 -18.23 -8.76 15.98
CA VAL A 859 -17.35 -8.63 14.82
C VAL A 859 -16.28 -9.73 14.91
N PRO A 860 -16.06 -10.55 13.87
CA PRO A 860 -15.04 -11.59 13.92
C PRO A 860 -13.62 -11.01 13.82
N GLY A 861 -12.71 -11.54 14.63
CA GLY A 861 -11.26 -11.36 14.58
C GLY A 861 -10.55 -12.58 14.02
N ASN A 862 -9.23 -12.58 14.00
CA ASN A 862 -8.46 -13.69 13.42
C ASN A 862 -8.55 -14.97 14.25
N HIS A 863 -8.85 -14.89 15.55
CA HIS A 863 -9.06 -16.07 16.38
C HIS A 863 -10.42 -16.73 16.14
N GLU A 864 -11.34 -16.06 15.45
CA GLU A 864 -12.57 -16.67 14.93
C GLU A 864 -12.36 -17.49 13.64
N ILE A 865 -11.12 -17.53 13.10
CA ILE A 865 -10.72 -18.39 11.98
C ILE A 865 -9.41 -19.19 12.21
N MET A 866 -8.80 -19.10 13.40
CA MET A 866 -7.44 -19.62 13.63
C MET A 866 -7.32 -21.14 13.40
N GLY A 867 -8.24 -21.92 13.97
CA GLY A 867 -8.20 -23.39 13.89
C GLY A 867 -9.26 -24.00 12.95
N ALA A 868 -10.25 -23.23 12.54
CA ALA A 868 -11.42 -23.73 11.81
C ALA A 868 -12.06 -22.63 10.94
N PRO A 869 -12.88 -22.97 9.93
CA PRO A 869 -13.43 -21.99 9.00
C PRO A 869 -14.46 -21.05 9.65
N ILE A 870 -14.56 -19.84 9.10
CA ILE A 870 -15.53 -18.79 9.52
C ILE A 870 -17.00 -19.24 9.48
N SER A 871 -17.33 -20.32 8.77
CA SER A 871 -18.68 -20.91 8.77
C SER A 871 -19.15 -21.31 10.17
N ASN A 872 -18.22 -21.68 11.07
CA ASN A 872 -18.55 -22.01 12.45
C ASN A 872 -19.08 -20.79 13.22
N PHE A 873 -18.41 -19.65 13.11
CA PHE A 873 -18.90 -18.37 13.64
C PHE A 873 -20.29 -18.05 13.07
N ARG A 874 -20.44 -18.12 11.74
CA ARG A 874 -21.70 -17.80 11.05
C ARG A 874 -22.88 -18.65 11.52
N SER A 875 -22.62 -19.93 11.83
CA SER A 875 -23.67 -20.84 12.30
C SER A 875 -24.27 -20.43 13.65
N VAL A 876 -23.53 -19.69 14.48
CA VAL A 876 -23.96 -19.28 15.82
C VAL A 876 -24.37 -17.81 15.87
N PHE A 877 -23.61 -16.93 15.21
CA PHE A 877 -23.75 -15.47 15.32
C PHE A 877 -24.27 -14.78 14.05
N GLY A 878 -24.36 -15.50 12.92
CA GLY A 878 -24.89 -15.02 11.64
C GLY A 878 -23.85 -14.29 10.78
N GLU A 879 -24.30 -13.32 9.97
CA GLU A 879 -23.44 -12.56 9.04
C GLU A 879 -22.18 -11.97 9.71
N THR A 880 -21.06 -11.97 8.97
CA THR A 880 -19.74 -11.53 9.47
C THR A 880 -19.47 -10.04 9.33
N TYR A 881 -20.27 -9.34 8.53
CA TYR A 881 -20.25 -7.87 8.41
C TYR A 881 -21.70 -7.37 8.36
N ARG A 882 -21.96 -6.15 8.85
CA ARG A 882 -23.32 -5.59 8.99
C ARG A 882 -23.32 -4.06 8.92
N VAL A 883 -24.46 -3.51 8.50
CA VAL A 883 -24.77 -2.08 8.57
C VAL A 883 -26.06 -1.89 9.35
N PHE A 884 -26.06 -1.01 10.35
CA PHE A 884 -27.26 -0.70 11.14
C PHE A 884 -27.24 0.73 11.68
N ASP A 885 -28.42 1.30 11.95
CA ASP A 885 -28.54 2.64 12.54
C ASP A 885 -28.96 2.53 14.01
N HIS A 886 -28.36 3.36 14.88
CA HIS A 886 -28.83 3.56 16.24
C HIS A 886 -29.48 4.95 16.39
N SER A 887 -30.64 5.00 17.04
CA SER A 887 -31.38 6.24 17.28
C SER A 887 -31.35 6.60 18.78
N PRO A 888 -30.96 7.83 19.14
CA PRO A 888 -30.98 8.25 20.54
C PRO A 888 -32.41 8.30 21.08
N ARG A 889 -32.61 7.83 22.31
CA ARG A 889 -33.95 7.81 22.95
C ARG A 889 -34.56 9.20 23.15
N ARG A 890 -33.72 10.24 23.26
CA ARG A 890 -34.13 11.63 23.53
C ARG A 890 -34.32 12.47 22.25
N GLY A 891 -34.39 11.84 21.07
CA GLY A 891 -34.41 12.54 19.79
C GLY A 891 -33.01 13.05 19.39
N GLY A 892 -32.82 13.30 18.09
CA GLY A 892 -31.53 13.64 17.50
C GLY A 892 -31.28 12.86 16.22
N THR A 893 -30.16 13.13 15.55
CA THR A 893 -29.73 12.35 14.39
C THR A 893 -29.29 10.95 14.80
N ARG A 894 -29.45 10.01 13.88
CA ARG A 894 -29.01 8.62 14.00
C ARG A 894 -27.49 8.53 13.78
N THR A 895 -26.89 7.51 14.39
CA THR A 895 -25.51 7.08 14.09
C THR A 895 -25.55 5.77 13.32
N ARG A 896 -24.91 5.75 12.15
CA ARG A 896 -24.78 4.53 11.34
C ARG A 896 -23.53 3.76 11.72
N PHE A 897 -23.70 2.49 12.06
CA PHE A 897 -22.62 1.55 12.33
C PHE A 897 -22.37 0.69 11.10
N VAL A 898 -21.10 0.50 10.78
CA VAL A 898 -20.62 -0.45 9.79
C VAL A 898 -19.61 -1.36 10.50
N THR A 899 -19.87 -2.66 10.53
CA THR A 899 -18.94 -3.65 11.08
C THR A 899 -18.37 -4.48 9.93
N LEU A 900 -17.05 -4.65 9.87
CA LEU A 900 -16.36 -5.39 8.79
C LEU A 900 -15.68 -6.65 9.31
N ASP A 901 -15.61 -7.65 8.45
CA ASP A 901 -14.91 -8.91 8.65
C ASP A 901 -13.47 -8.78 8.17
N THR A 902 -12.57 -8.53 9.12
CA THR A 902 -11.12 -8.49 8.90
C THR A 902 -10.42 -9.70 9.53
N SER A 903 -11.11 -10.83 9.72
CA SER A 903 -10.54 -11.99 10.40
C SER A 903 -9.28 -12.53 9.71
N THR A 904 -9.13 -12.28 8.42
CA THR A 904 -7.96 -12.66 7.61
C THR A 904 -6.84 -11.62 7.60
N GLY A 905 -6.97 -10.52 8.35
CA GLY A 905 -6.04 -9.38 8.32
C GLY A 905 -6.16 -8.47 7.08
N SER A 906 -7.23 -8.60 6.30
CA SER A 906 -7.55 -7.76 5.13
C SER A 906 -9.07 -7.64 4.95
N LEU A 907 -9.52 -6.56 4.31
CA LEU A 907 -10.91 -6.37 3.88
C LEU A 907 -11.29 -7.38 2.79
N ARG A 908 -10.39 -7.65 1.83
CA ARG A 908 -10.70 -8.58 0.74
C ARG A 908 -10.94 -10.00 1.24
N GLY A 909 -10.22 -10.44 2.27
CA GLY A 909 -10.34 -11.80 2.77
C GLY A 909 -11.68 -12.10 3.46
N GLY A 910 -12.37 -11.10 4.00
CA GLY A 910 -13.79 -11.22 4.42
C GLY A 910 -14.80 -11.09 3.25
N GLY A 911 -14.31 -10.80 2.04
CA GLY A 911 -15.06 -10.75 0.79
C GLY A 911 -15.37 -9.34 0.29
N PHE A 912 -15.15 -9.08 -1.00
CA PHE A 912 -15.33 -7.75 -1.61
C PHE A 912 -16.73 -7.12 -1.45
N GLY A 913 -17.77 -7.93 -1.23
CA GLY A 913 -19.11 -7.44 -0.93
C GLY A 913 -19.16 -6.48 0.27
N GLN A 914 -18.30 -6.67 1.28
CA GLN A 914 -18.26 -5.79 2.44
C GLN A 914 -17.65 -4.41 2.12
N VAL A 915 -16.72 -4.34 1.17
CA VAL A 915 -16.12 -3.08 0.69
C VAL A 915 -17.18 -2.24 -0.02
N LEU A 916 -17.98 -2.89 -0.87
CA LEU A 916 -19.14 -2.27 -1.52
C LEU A 916 -20.19 -1.83 -0.48
N ALA A 917 -20.43 -2.64 0.55
CA ALA A 917 -21.35 -2.30 1.64
C ALA A 917 -20.88 -1.07 2.42
N LEU A 918 -19.58 -0.95 2.72
CA LEU A 918 -19.01 0.23 3.35
C LEU A 918 -19.21 1.47 2.48
N ARG A 919 -18.84 1.42 1.19
CA ARG A 919 -19.03 2.57 0.29
C ARG A 919 -20.49 2.99 0.22
N THR A 920 -21.39 2.02 0.07
CA THR A 920 -22.84 2.24 0.02
C THR A 920 -23.35 2.86 1.32
N ALA A 921 -22.85 2.40 2.47
CA ALA A 921 -23.24 2.92 3.79
C ALA A 921 -22.83 4.38 3.97
N LEU A 922 -21.61 4.75 3.57
CA LEU A 922 -21.10 6.12 3.60
C LEU A 922 -21.88 7.03 2.65
N ASP A 923 -22.12 6.61 1.40
CA ASP A 923 -22.90 7.37 0.43
C ASP A 923 -24.36 7.57 0.85
N GLY A 924 -24.94 6.54 1.46
CA GLY A 924 -26.28 6.61 2.04
C GLY A 924 -26.32 7.55 3.24
N ALA A 925 -25.33 7.47 4.13
CA ALA A 925 -25.22 8.34 5.29
C ALA A 925 -24.98 9.80 4.89
N ALA A 926 -24.23 10.06 3.82
CA ALA A 926 -23.97 11.41 3.34
C ALA A 926 -25.28 12.09 2.90
N ARG A 927 -26.10 11.35 2.13
CA ARG A 927 -27.38 11.82 1.57
C ARG A 927 -28.53 11.88 2.57
N ASP A 928 -28.55 11.03 3.59
CA ASP A 928 -29.64 11.02 4.59
C ASP A 928 -29.43 12.11 5.66
N PRO A 929 -30.28 13.15 5.73
CA PRO A 929 -30.17 14.21 6.73
C PRO A 929 -30.46 13.73 8.16
N ALA A 930 -31.10 12.57 8.32
CA ALA A 930 -31.37 12.00 9.64
C ALA A 930 -30.17 11.23 10.21
N VAL A 931 -29.14 10.95 9.41
CA VAL A 931 -27.87 10.37 9.88
C VAL A 931 -26.87 11.50 10.11
N GLY A 932 -26.39 11.64 11.34
CA GLY A 932 -25.46 12.69 11.76
C GLY A 932 -24.02 12.21 11.90
N SER A 933 -23.81 10.90 12.08
CA SER A 933 -22.48 10.31 12.25
C SER A 933 -22.40 8.88 11.72
N VAL A 934 -21.17 8.42 11.43
CA VAL A 934 -20.82 7.04 11.07
C VAL A 934 -19.76 6.50 12.03
N VAL A 935 -19.91 5.25 12.45
CA VAL A 935 -18.89 4.48 13.18
C VAL A 935 -18.51 3.26 12.36
N LEU A 936 -17.21 3.14 12.04
CA LEU A 936 -16.63 1.94 11.44
C LEU A 936 -15.98 1.09 12.54
N VAL A 937 -16.32 -0.19 12.62
CA VAL A 937 -15.72 -1.16 13.53
C VAL A 937 -15.16 -2.34 12.76
N GLU A 938 -13.89 -2.65 12.98
CA GLU A 938 -13.25 -3.87 12.47
C GLU A 938 -12.17 -4.33 13.45
N HIS A 939 -11.74 -5.58 13.36
CA HIS A 939 -10.81 -6.13 14.33
C HIS A 939 -9.36 -5.66 14.07
N HIS A 940 -8.87 -5.77 12.83
CA HIS A 940 -7.53 -5.32 12.45
C HIS A 940 -7.54 -3.84 12.09
N ALA A 941 -6.77 -3.03 12.80
CA ALA A 941 -6.74 -1.59 12.56
C ALA A 941 -5.95 -1.23 11.28
N PRO A 942 -6.28 -0.13 10.57
CA PRO A 942 -5.44 0.39 9.49
C PRO A 942 -4.03 0.76 9.94
N ARG A 943 -3.86 1.13 11.21
CA ARG A 943 -2.60 1.53 11.83
C ARG A 943 -2.39 0.77 13.12
N ASP A 944 -1.22 0.16 13.25
CA ASP A 944 -0.72 -0.35 14.51
C ASP A 944 0.30 0.68 15.06
N PRO A 945 0.06 1.26 16.25
CA PRO A 945 0.90 2.31 16.83
C PRO A 945 2.20 1.75 17.41
N THR A 946 2.35 0.42 17.47
CA THR A 946 3.59 -0.20 17.96
C THR A 946 4.68 -0.14 16.88
N PRO A 947 5.97 -0.14 17.27
CA PRO A 947 7.07 -0.19 16.31
C PRO A 947 7.05 -1.44 15.41
N ALA A 948 6.49 -2.55 15.89
CA ALA A 948 6.41 -3.81 15.14
C ALA A 948 5.40 -3.74 13.99
N ARG A 949 4.33 -2.94 14.15
CA ARG A 949 3.24 -2.81 13.16
C ARG A 949 2.64 -4.15 12.73
N ALA A 950 2.68 -5.15 13.61
CA ALA A 950 2.35 -6.54 13.29
C ALA A 950 0.84 -6.80 13.28
N SER A 951 0.05 -5.93 13.90
CA SER A 951 -1.39 -6.10 14.12
C SER A 951 -2.26 -5.15 13.28
N GLN A 952 -1.70 -4.54 12.24
CA GLN A 952 -2.45 -3.69 11.30
C GLN A 952 -2.97 -4.49 10.10
N LEU A 953 -3.90 -3.92 9.33
CA LEU A 953 -4.30 -4.45 8.03
C LEU A 953 -3.07 -4.70 7.15
N GLY A 954 -2.95 -5.95 6.67
CA GLY A 954 -1.81 -6.41 5.88
C GLY A 954 -1.74 -5.77 4.51
N ASP A 955 -2.90 -5.51 3.89
CA ASP A 955 -2.99 -4.73 2.66
C ASP A 955 -3.00 -3.23 3.01
N ARG A 956 -1.89 -2.55 2.67
CA ARG A 956 -1.71 -1.12 2.99
C ARG A 956 -2.56 -0.20 2.12
N LYS A 957 -2.97 -0.62 0.91
CA LYS A 957 -3.87 0.17 0.06
C LYS A 957 -5.30 0.11 0.59
N GLU A 958 -5.73 -1.02 1.18
CA GLU A 958 -7.01 -1.12 1.88
C GLU A 958 -7.05 -0.17 3.10
N ALA A 959 -5.98 -0.14 3.90
CA ALA A 959 -5.85 0.83 4.99
C ALA A 959 -5.95 2.29 4.50
N ALA A 960 -5.25 2.63 3.42
CA ALA A 960 -5.33 3.98 2.82
C ALA A 960 -6.72 4.30 2.24
N LEU A 961 -7.44 3.30 1.73
CA LEU A 961 -8.82 3.45 1.24
C LEU A 961 -9.77 3.81 2.38
N LEU A 962 -9.69 3.11 3.51
CA LEU A 962 -10.51 3.36 4.69
C LEU A 962 -10.27 4.75 5.27
N GLU A 963 -8.99 5.11 5.48
CA GLU A 963 -8.60 6.44 5.98
C GLU A 963 -9.11 7.55 5.06
N ARG A 964 -8.94 7.39 3.75
CA ARG A 964 -9.42 8.37 2.78
C ARG A 964 -10.94 8.50 2.81
N TRP A 965 -11.68 7.41 2.76
CA TRP A 965 -13.14 7.45 2.72
C TRP A 965 -13.77 8.04 3.97
N LEU A 966 -13.26 7.72 5.16
CA LEU A 966 -13.76 8.30 6.40
C LEU A 966 -13.43 9.79 6.50
N ALA A 967 -12.20 10.19 6.14
CA ALA A 967 -11.79 11.58 6.15
C ALA A 967 -12.56 12.42 5.11
N GLU A 968 -12.74 11.91 3.89
CA GLU A 968 -13.58 12.55 2.86
C GLU A 968 -15.04 12.67 3.31
N PHE A 969 -15.63 11.62 3.87
CA PHE A 969 -16.99 11.66 4.40
C PHE A 969 -17.16 12.79 5.42
N GLN A 970 -16.26 12.88 6.42
CA GLN A 970 -16.33 13.94 7.43
C GLN A 970 -16.13 15.33 6.82
N ARG A 971 -15.15 15.48 5.91
CA ARG A 971 -14.82 16.76 5.26
C ARG A 971 -15.95 17.29 4.38
N GLU A 972 -16.54 16.43 3.55
CA GLU A 972 -17.54 16.81 2.56
C GLU A 972 -18.93 17.01 3.18
N THR A 973 -19.26 16.26 4.22
CA THR A 973 -20.59 16.31 4.84
C THR A 973 -20.64 17.14 6.11
N GLY A 974 -19.50 17.30 6.80
CA GLY A 974 -19.39 17.84 8.15
C GLY A 974 -19.94 16.92 9.25
N LYS A 975 -20.40 15.72 8.90
CA LYS A 975 -20.93 14.71 9.83
C LYS A 975 -19.81 14.03 10.61
N GLY A 976 -20.14 13.44 11.75
CA GLY A 976 -19.16 12.72 12.56
C GLY A 976 -18.69 11.42 11.89
N ALA A 977 -17.40 11.12 11.97
CA ALA A 977 -16.84 9.80 11.66
C ALA A 977 -16.00 9.31 12.84
N LEU A 978 -15.99 8.00 13.08
CA LEU A 978 -15.17 7.33 14.10
C LEU A 978 -14.73 5.97 13.57
N PHE A 979 -13.47 5.64 13.79
CA PHE A 979 -12.94 4.29 13.60
C PHE A 979 -12.66 3.61 14.95
N VAL A 980 -13.05 2.34 15.08
CA VAL A 980 -12.78 1.49 16.25
C VAL A 980 -12.14 0.16 15.82
N GLY A 981 -10.86 -0.02 16.17
CA GLY A 981 -10.04 -1.22 15.96
C GLY A 981 -9.80 -2.03 17.24
N ALA A 982 -9.11 -3.17 17.11
CA ALA A 982 -8.65 -4.02 18.20
C ALA A 982 -7.32 -4.72 17.81
N HIS A 983 -7.12 -5.99 18.19
CA HIS A 983 -6.04 -6.89 17.77
C HIS A 983 -4.62 -6.57 18.28
N VAL A 984 -4.23 -5.29 18.28
CA VAL A 984 -2.89 -4.81 18.74
C VAL A 984 -2.61 -5.22 20.18
N GLY A 985 -3.66 -5.28 21.01
CA GLY A 985 -3.57 -5.62 22.43
C GLY A 985 -3.10 -4.49 23.33
N SER A 986 -3.34 -3.26 22.89
CA SER A 986 -3.06 -2.03 23.62
C SER A 986 -4.16 -1.01 23.36
N PHE A 987 -4.55 -0.26 24.39
CA PHE A 987 -5.42 0.89 24.23
C PHE A 987 -4.64 2.02 23.57
N SER A 988 -5.16 2.56 22.47
CA SER A 988 -4.55 3.71 21.79
C SER A 988 -5.63 4.55 21.12
N ALA A 989 -5.36 5.85 20.99
CA ALA A 989 -6.21 6.72 20.21
C ALA A 989 -5.37 7.79 19.52
N GLU A 990 -5.60 7.96 18.22
CA GLU A 990 -5.02 9.01 17.40
C GLU A 990 -6.09 9.65 16.50
N ARG A 991 -5.70 10.71 15.77
CA ARG A 991 -6.56 11.35 14.79
C ARG A 991 -5.88 11.38 13.44
N VAL A 992 -6.62 11.00 12.41
CA VAL A 992 -6.15 10.92 11.02
C VAL A 992 -7.07 11.77 10.16
N ASP A 993 -6.55 12.89 9.63
CA ASP A 993 -7.30 13.84 8.79
C ASP A 993 -8.69 14.22 9.37
N GLY A 994 -8.74 14.51 10.67
CA GLY A 994 -9.94 14.93 11.41
C GLY A 994 -10.74 13.79 12.05
N VAL A 995 -10.52 12.53 11.67
CA VAL A 995 -11.28 11.37 12.16
C VAL A 995 -10.55 10.73 13.35
N PRO A 996 -11.20 10.50 14.50
CA PRO A 996 -10.62 9.73 15.59
C PRO A 996 -10.50 8.24 15.22
N TYR A 997 -9.33 7.67 15.47
CA TYR A 997 -9.00 6.26 15.34
C TYR A 997 -8.67 5.72 16.72
N LEU A 998 -9.52 4.84 17.24
CA LEU A 998 -9.32 4.22 18.54
C LEU A 998 -9.05 2.73 18.39
N ILE A 999 -8.04 2.23 19.10
CA ILE A 999 -7.76 0.80 19.23
C ILE A 999 -8.15 0.37 20.64
N ASN A 1000 -9.09 -0.57 20.73
CA ASN A 1000 -9.50 -1.17 21.99
C ASN A 1000 -8.48 -2.23 22.42
N GLY A 1001 -8.08 -2.23 23.69
CA GLY A 1001 -7.13 -3.18 24.24
C GLY A 1001 -7.77 -4.49 24.70
N ASN A 1002 -6.97 -5.32 25.39
CA ASN A 1002 -7.35 -6.68 25.75
C ASN A 1002 -8.34 -6.74 26.93
N ALA A 1003 -9.36 -7.58 26.82
CA ALA A 1003 -10.25 -7.91 27.94
C ALA A 1003 -9.74 -9.12 28.75
N GLY A 1004 -9.17 -10.14 28.10
CA GLY A 1004 -8.79 -11.40 28.77
C GLY A 1004 -7.28 -11.66 28.79
N LYS A 1005 -6.65 -11.63 27.62
CA LYS A 1005 -5.23 -12.00 27.46
C LYS A 1005 -4.27 -10.91 27.97
N ASN A 1006 -3.01 -11.28 28.18
CA ASN A 1006 -1.97 -10.33 28.60
C ASN A 1006 -1.79 -9.21 27.55
N PRO A 1007 -1.67 -7.93 27.95
CA PRO A 1007 -1.45 -6.81 27.02
C PRO A 1007 -0.12 -6.87 26.27
N SER A 1008 -0.09 -6.32 25.05
CA SER A 1008 1.06 -6.40 24.14
C SER A 1008 2.10 -5.29 24.32
N THR A 1009 1.79 -4.21 25.04
CA THR A 1009 2.73 -3.10 25.31
C THR A 1009 2.95 -2.86 26.80
N ALA A 1010 3.86 -1.94 27.15
CA ALA A 1010 4.04 -1.48 28.52
C ALA A 1010 2.78 -0.75 29.05
N PRO A 1011 2.50 -0.77 30.37
CA PRO A 1011 1.28 -0.17 30.94
C PRO A 1011 1.05 1.30 30.60
N HIS A 1012 2.11 2.10 30.54
CA HIS A 1012 2.04 3.53 30.21
C HIS A 1012 1.79 3.79 28.71
N LEU A 1013 1.98 2.79 27.85
CA LEU A 1013 1.67 2.82 26.41
C LEU A 1013 0.34 2.13 26.10
N GLY A 1014 -0.59 2.13 27.05
CA GLY A 1014 -1.91 1.50 26.90
C GLY A 1014 -1.95 -0.02 27.06
N GLY A 1015 -0.86 -0.65 27.48
CA GLY A 1015 -0.80 -2.09 27.72
C GLY A 1015 -1.41 -2.48 29.07
N PHE A 1016 -2.73 -2.50 29.19
CA PHE A 1016 -3.46 -2.98 30.36
C PHE A 1016 -4.72 -3.72 29.93
N SER A 1017 -5.35 -4.48 30.83
CA SER A 1017 -6.63 -5.16 30.53
C SER A 1017 -7.83 -4.29 30.86
N GLY A 1018 -8.91 -4.37 30.06
CA GLY A 1018 -10.10 -3.55 30.27
C GLY A 1018 -11.07 -3.55 29.10
N TRP A 1019 -11.84 -2.48 28.99
CA TRP A 1019 -12.83 -2.25 27.92
C TRP A 1019 -13.10 -0.75 27.75
N THR A 1020 -13.78 -0.35 26.67
CA THR A 1020 -14.04 1.07 26.38
C THR A 1020 -15.55 1.37 26.40
N MET A 1021 -15.95 2.46 27.05
CA MET A 1021 -17.31 3.01 26.96
C MET A 1021 -17.30 4.27 26.10
N PHE A 1022 -18.14 4.34 25.09
CA PHE A 1022 -18.33 5.52 24.27
C PHE A 1022 -19.59 6.28 24.70
N GLY A 1023 -19.45 7.59 24.89
CA GLY A 1023 -20.56 8.53 25.00
C GLY A 1023 -20.75 9.25 23.67
N VAL A 1024 -22.00 9.35 23.21
CA VAL A 1024 -22.32 9.94 21.90
C VAL A 1024 -23.33 11.07 22.02
N ASP A 1025 -22.93 12.23 21.55
CA ASP A 1025 -23.75 13.42 21.34
C ASP A 1025 -24.12 13.53 19.85
N PRO A 1026 -25.42 13.48 19.48
CA PRO A 1026 -25.82 13.54 18.07
C PRO A 1026 -25.40 14.84 17.37
N VAL A 1027 -24.69 14.74 16.25
CA VAL A 1027 -24.31 15.89 15.42
C VAL A 1027 -25.55 16.51 14.77
N SER A 1028 -25.85 17.76 15.13
CA SER A 1028 -26.96 18.48 14.52
C SER A 1028 -26.66 18.88 13.07
N PRO A 1029 -27.70 19.09 12.22
CA PRO A 1029 -27.50 19.63 10.87
C PRO A 1029 -26.77 20.99 10.84
N ALA A 1030 -26.92 21.79 11.89
CA ALA A 1030 -26.24 23.09 12.01
C ALA A 1030 -24.74 22.93 12.26
N GLU A 1031 -24.34 22.02 13.15
CA GLU A 1031 -22.94 21.68 13.41
C GLU A 1031 -22.29 21.08 12.17
N ALA A 1032 -22.95 20.12 11.50
CA ALA A 1032 -22.46 19.55 10.25
C ALA A 1032 -22.29 20.63 9.16
N ALA A 1033 -23.25 21.54 9.03
CA ALA A 1033 -23.13 22.65 8.10
C ALA A 1033 -22.00 23.64 8.47
N ALA A 1034 -21.70 23.82 9.75
CA ALA A 1034 -20.58 24.64 10.21
C ALA A 1034 -19.24 23.97 9.90
N ALA A 1035 -19.07 22.69 10.24
CA ALA A 1035 -17.86 21.91 9.96
C ALA A 1035 -17.56 21.85 8.46
N ARG A 1036 -18.57 21.65 7.62
CA ARG A 1036 -18.40 21.66 6.15
C ARG A 1036 -17.95 23.01 5.59
N ARG A 1037 -18.29 24.13 6.24
CA ARG A 1037 -17.85 25.48 5.80
C ARG A 1037 -16.40 25.77 6.16
N ASP A 1038 -15.87 25.13 7.19
CA ASP A 1038 -14.47 25.23 7.61
C ASP A 1038 -13.92 23.85 7.99
N PRO A 1039 -13.60 23.00 6.99
CA PRO A 1039 -13.25 21.60 7.20
C PRO A 1039 -11.88 21.39 7.87
N LEU A 1040 -11.11 22.46 8.08
CA LEU A 1040 -9.82 22.43 8.77
C LEU A 1040 -9.92 22.95 10.21
N ALA A 1041 -11.08 23.47 10.61
CA ALA A 1041 -11.36 23.76 12.00
C ALA A 1041 -11.61 22.46 12.77
N GLU A 1042 -11.63 22.58 14.10
CA GLU A 1042 -12.02 21.49 14.99
C GLU A 1042 -13.42 20.99 14.62
N GLY A 1043 -13.52 19.69 14.32
CA GLY A 1043 -14.79 19.04 13.99
C GLY A 1043 -15.75 18.99 15.18
N PRO A 1044 -17.01 18.58 14.99
CA PRO A 1044 -17.96 18.47 16.09
C PRO A 1044 -17.46 17.49 17.15
N GLU A 1045 -17.47 17.90 18.43
CA GLU A 1045 -17.17 17.02 19.57
C GLU A 1045 -18.38 16.13 19.87
N TRP A 1046 -18.59 15.12 19.03
CA TRP A 1046 -19.79 14.29 19.05
C TRP A 1046 -19.60 12.95 19.76
N VAL A 1047 -18.35 12.58 20.05
CA VAL A 1047 -18.03 11.30 20.69
C VAL A 1047 -16.88 11.46 21.68
N SER A 1048 -17.00 10.78 22.81
CA SER A 1048 -15.95 10.64 23.81
C SER A 1048 -15.82 9.18 24.21
N ALA A 1049 -14.59 8.75 24.47
CA ALA A 1049 -14.21 7.41 24.89
C ALA A 1049 -13.72 7.44 26.34
N GLN A 1050 -14.30 6.59 27.16
CA GLN A 1050 -13.83 6.31 28.51
C GLN A 1050 -13.21 4.92 28.50
N THR A 1051 -11.88 4.86 28.50
CA THR A 1051 -11.12 3.62 28.60
C THR A 1051 -11.10 3.14 30.04
N ARG A 1052 -11.64 1.96 30.30
CA ARG A 1052 -11.87 1.43 31.66
C ARG A 1052 -10.99 0.22 31.89
N ALA A 1053 -9.92 0.40 32.68
CA ALA A 1053 -9.09 -0.71 33.13
C ALA A 1053 -9.86 -1.62 34.11
N HIS A 1054 -9.54 -2.91 34.11
CA HIS A 1054 -9.84 -3.76 35.26
C HIS A 1054 -9.07 -3.26 36.48
N VAL A 1055 -9.74 -3.17 37.62
CA VAL A 1055 -9.17 -2.65 38.87
C VAL A 1055 -9.32 -3.68 39.97
N ASP A 1056 -8.21 -4.25 40.45
CA ASP A 1056 -8.21 -5.06 41.68
C ASP A 1056 -7.92 -4.17 42.90
N ARG A 1057 -7.06 -3.16 42.71
CA ARG A 1057 -6.78 -2.12 43.70
C ARG A 1057 -6.43 -0.81 43.02
N LEU A 1058 -6.87 0.32 43.59
CA LEU A 1058 -6.49 1.67 43.17
C LEU A 1058 -5.80 2.38 44.33
N THR A 1059 -4.61 2.91 44.08
CA THR A 1059 -3.83 3.68 45.06
C THR A 1059 -3.60 5.10 44.58
N LEU A 1060 -3.74 6.07 45.47
CA LEU A 1060 -3.48 7.49 45.22
C LEU A 1060 -2.29 7.94 46.08
N ALA A 1061 -1.19 8.31 45.45
CA ALA A 1061 -0.01 8.88 46.09
C ALA A 1061 -0.11 10.41 46.06
N ALA A 1062 -0.41 11.00 47.22
CA ALA A 1062 -0.54 12.43 47.42
C ALA A 1062 0.38 12.89 48.56
N PRO A 1063 0.79 14.18 48.59
CA PRO A 1063 1.66 14.69 49.65
C PRO A 1063 0.95 14.71 51.01
N ALA A 1064 1.70 14.48 52.09
CA ALA A 1064 1.18 14.52 53.45
C ALA A 1064 0.70 15.93 53.86
N THR A 1065 1.31 16.99 53.31
CA THR A 1065 0.90 18.39 53.43
C THR A 1065 1.26 19.16 52.16
N LEU A 1066 0.57 20.26 51.87
CA LEU A 1066 0.84 21.10 50.70
C LEU A 1066 1.02 22.58 51.11
N PRO A 1067 2.26 23.09 51.11
CA PRO A 1067 2.54 24.50 51.37
C PRO A 1067 1.95 25.44 50.30
N ALA A 1068 1.44 26.59 50.73
CA ALA A 1068 1.00 27.64 49.81
C ALA A 1068 2.15 28.11 48.89
N GLY A 1069 1.88 28.20 47.58
CA GLY A 1069 2.85 28.55 46.54
C GLY A 1069 3.72 27.38 46.07
N SER A 1070 3.56 26.17 46.62
CA SER A 1070 4.25 24.96 46.16
C SER A 1070 3.39 24.14 45.20
N ALA A 1071 4.03 23.39 44.32
CA ALA A 1071 3.39 22.46 43.40
C ALA A 1071 4.08 21.09 43.49
N VAL A 1072 3.30 20.05 43.71
CA VAL A 1072 3.77 18.67 43.94
C VAL A 1072 3.08 17.72 42.95
N ALA A 1073 3.79 16.70 42.49
CA ALA A 1073 3.20 15.65 41.67
C ALA A 1073 2.31 14.73 42.52
N VAL A 1074 1.11 14.46 42.02
CA VAL A 1074 0.18 13.45 42.54
C VAL A 1074 0.05 12.38 41.48
N THR A 1075 0.21 11.12 41.87
CA THR A 1075 0.08 9.98 40.98
C THR A 1075 -0.94 9.00 41.50
N ALA A 1076 -1.62 8.32 40.59
CA ALA A 1076 -2.48 7.19 40.94
C ALA A 1076 -2.08 5.97 40.13
N THR A 1077 -2.30 4.78 40.71
CA THR A 1077 -1.88 3.52 40.13
C THR A 1077 -2.98 2.47 40.34
N VAL A 1078 -3.37 1.82 39.25
CA VAL A 1078 -4.22 0.64 39.25
C VAL A 1078 -3.34 -0.60 39.35
N THR A 1079 -3.65 -1.49 40.27
CA THR A 1079 -3.13 -2.85 40.28
C THR A 1079 -4.14 -3.77 39.59
N GLN A 1080 -3.66 -4.54 38.62
CA GLN A 1080 -4.41 -5.54 37.85
C GLN A 1080 -4.03 -6.98 38.27
N PRO A 1081 -4.77 -8.00 37.79
CA PRO A 1081 -4.42 -9.40 37.99
C PRO A 1081 -2.95 -9.69 37.65
N GLY A 1082 -2.31 -10.57 38.42
CA GLY A 1082 -0.87 -10.85 38.29
C GLY A 1082 0.05 -9.75 38.84
N GLY A 1083 -0.49 -8.70 39.48
CA GLY A 1083 0.29 -7.64 40.14
C GLY A 1083 0.74 -6.50 39.23
N ARG A 1084 0.30 -6.48 37.96
CA ARG A 1084 0.64 -5.45 36.97
C ARG A 1084 0.22 -4.05 37.47
N GLN A 1085 1.15 -3.11 37.46
CA GLN A 1085 0.92 -1.72 37.87
C GLN A 1085 0.66 -0.85 36.64
N VAL A 1086 -0.50 -0.21 36.60
CA VAL A 1086 -0.94 0.66 35.49
C VAL A 1086 -1.06 2.08 36.00
N PRO A 1087 -0.28 3.05 35.46
CA PRO A 1087 -0.43 4.44 35.86
C PRO A 1087 -1.79 4.97 35.42
N VAL A 1088 -2.43 5.76 36.27
CA VAL A 1088 -3.67 6.47 35.93
C VAL A 1088 -3.30 7.72 35.13
N ALA A 1089 -3.08 7.51 33.85
CA ALA A 1089 -2.78 8.51 32.84
C ALA A 1089 -3.27 8.00 31.47
N ALA A 1090 -3.41 8.91 30.51
CA ALA A 1090 -3.73 8.56 29.13
C ALA A 1090 -2.89 7.36 28.63
N PRO A 1091 -3.52 6.35 28.00
CA PRO A 1091 -4.89 6.31 27.50
C PRO A 1091 -5.93 5.77 28.51
N LEU A 1092 -5.56 5.51 29.78
CA LEU A 1092 -6.50 5.13 30.83
C LEU A 1092 -7.32 6.34 31.28
N SER A 1093 -8.65 6.22 31.24
CA SER A 1093 -9.56 7.26 31.74
C SER A 1093 -9.75 7.19 33.25
N ALA A 1094 -9.90 8.36 33.86
CA ALA A 1094 -10.21 8.51 35.27
C ALA A 1094 -11.19 9.65 35.49
N ASP A 1095 -11.87 9.65 36.64
CA ASP A 1095 -12.73 10.74 37.09
C ASP A 1095 -12.14 11.33 38.38
N TRP A 1096 -11.58 12.53 38.29
CA TRP A 1096 -10.99 13.24 39.42
C TRP A 1096 -12.04 14.15 40.06
N SER A 1097 -12.16 14.03 41.38
CA SER A 1097 -13.10 14.83 42.17
C SER A 1097 -12.45 15.35 43.45
N GLY A 1098 -13.01 16.40 44.04
CA GLY A 1098 -12.42 17.01 45.22
C GLY A 1098 -13.39 17.80 46.07
N SER A 1099 -12.91 18.32 47.19
CA SER A 1099 -13.66 19.23 48.05
C SER A 1099 -13.92 20.57 47.35
N ALA A 1100 -14.93 21.33 47.79
CA ALA A 1100 -15.35 22.57 47.13
C ALA A 1100 -14.27 23.68 47.08
N ASN A 1101 -13.24 23.58 47.93
CA ASN A 1101 -12.07 24.45 47.95
C ASN A 1101 -10.91 23.95 47.05
N LEU A 1102 -11.07 22.88 46.28
CA LEU A 1102 -10.09 22.38 45.30
C LEU A 1102 -10.61 22.58 43.87
N HIS A 1103 -9.82 23.24 43.03
CA HIS A 1103 -10.07 23.27 41.60
C HIS A 1103 -9.46 22.05 40.92
N ILE A 1104 -10.21 21.38 40.05
CA ILE A 1104 -9.71 20.30 39.20
C ILE A 1104 -9.90 20.70 37.74
N GLY A 1105 -8.85 20.53 36.94
CA GLY A 1105 -8.86 20.86 35.52
C GLY A 1105 -8.02 22.10 35.19
N PRO A 1106 -8.28 22.82 34.09
CA PRO A 1106 -7.37 23.85 33.59
C PRO A 1106 -7.38 25.14 34.44
N VAL A 1107 -6.26 25.87 34.46
CA VAL A 1107 -6.05 27.15 35.20
C VAL A 1107 -7.21 28.14 35.05
N ARG A 1108 -7.78 28.25 33.85
CA ARG A 1108 -8.87 29.20 33.54
C ARG A 1108 -10.11 29.03 34.42
N GLY A 1109 -10.29 27.86 35.04
CA GLY A 1109 -11.41 27.56 35.94
C GLY A 1109 -11.23 28.03 37.38
N LEU A 1110 -10.08 28.61 37.73
CA LEU A 1110 -9.82 29.04 39.10
C LEU A 1110 -10.80 30.11 39.59
N ARG A 1111 -11.10 30.05 40.89
CA ARG A 1111 -12.03 30.95 41.59
C ARG A 1111 -11.35 31.44 42.87
N PRO A 1112 -11.72 32.63 43.39
CA PRO A 1112 -11.08 33.21 44.58
C PRO A 1112 -11.15 32.33 45.84
N TRP A 1113 -12.13 31.42 45.91
CA TRP A 1113 -12.31 30.48 47.02
C TRP A 1113 -11.59 29.14 46.84
N HIS A 1114 -10.90 28.90 45.72
CA HIS A 1114 -10.06 27.72 45.58
C HIS A 1114 -8.78 27.89 46.42
N ALA A 1115 -8.50 26.92 47.27
CA ALA A 1115 -7.34 26.86 48.15
C ALA A 1115 -6.19 26.04 47.56
N ALA A 1116 -6.50 25.11 46.66
CA ALA A 1116 -5.54 24.40 45.84
C ALA A 1116 -6.09 24.17 44.43
N TRP A 1117 -5.21 23.74 43.53
CA TRP A 1117 -5.50 23.46 42.13
C TRP A 1117 -4.81 22.17 41.70
N PHE A 1118 -5.56 21.20 41.22
CA PHE A 1118 -5.05 19.99 40.60
C PHE A 1118 -5.29 20.01 39.09
N ASP A 1119 -4.25 19.72 38.32
CA ASP A 1119 -4.33 19.53 36.89
C ASP A 1119 -4.14 18.04 36.53
N PRO A 1120 -5.21 17.32 36.18
CA PRO A 1120 -5.13 15.91 35.78
C PRO A 1120 -4.22 15.63 34.59
N ALA A 1121 -4.06 16.60 33.67
CA ALA A 1121 -3.23 16.42 32.48
C ALA A 1121 -1.73 16.37 32.81
N THR A 1122 -1.32 17.06 33.87
CA THR A 1122 0.09 17.11 34.32
C THR A 1122 0.33 16.35 35.62
N GLY A 1123 -0.73 15.90 36.29
CA GLY A 1123 -0.67 15.31 37.63
C GLY A 1123 -0.18 16.29 38.70
N ARG A 1124 -0.23 17.61 38.46
CA ARG A 1124 0.33 18.61 39.39
C ARG A 1124 -0.74 19.17 40.31
N LEU A 1125 -0.51 19.07 41.62
CA LEU A 1125 -1.31 19.71 42.67
C LEU A 1125 -0.56 20.94 43.20
N THR A 1126 -1.16 22.12 43.08
CA THR A 1126 -0.60 23.42 43.47
C THR A 1126 -1.37 24.01 44.66
N GLY A 1127 -0.68 24.34 45.74
CA GLY A 1127 -1.27 25.05 46.87
C GLY A 1127 -1.38 26.53 46.56
N LEU A 1128 -2.58 27.10 46.59
CA LEU A 1128 -2.81 28.52 46.27
C LEU A 1128 -2.78 29.41 47.52
N ARG A 1129 -3.24 28.89 48.65
CA ARG A 1129 -3.35 29.60 49.93
C ARG A 1129 -3.36 28.60 51.10
N SER A 1130 -2.85 29.01 52.25
CA SER A 1130 -2.90 28.22 53.49
C SER A 1130 -4.31 28.22 54.06
N GLY A 1131 -4.76 27.13 54.70
CA GLY A 1131 -6.11 27.01 55.24
C GLY A 1131 -6.50 25.55 55.52
N ASP A 1132 -7.81 25.27 55.53
CA ASP A 1132 -8.34 23.92 55.73
C ASP A 1132 -7.83 22.93 54.66
N ALA A 1133 -7.81 21.65 55.02
CA ALA A 1133 -7.41 20.59 54.11
C ALA A 1133 -8.28 20.54 52.84
N VAL A 1134 -7.68 20.09 51.74
CA VAL A 1134 -8.41 19.71 50.51
C VAL A 1134 -8.53 18.21 50.45
N GLN A 1135 -9.67 17.72 49.95
CA GLN A 1135 -9.82 16.32 49.57
C GLN A 1135 -9.63 16.19 48.07
N LEU A 1136 -8.81 15.24 47.65
CA LEU A 1136 -8.64 14.83 46.27
C LEU A 1136 -9.00 13.34 46.17
N ALA A 1137 -9.79 13.00 45.16
CA ALA A 1137 -10.23 11.64 44.88
C ALA A 1137 -10.08 11.33 43.40
N VAL A 1138 -9.79 10.07 43.10
CA VAL A 1138 -9.73 9.55 41.73
C VAL A 1138 -10.57 8.28 41.66
N THR A 1139 -11.41 8.20 40.63
CA THR A 1139 -12.23 7.03 40.34
C THR A 1139 -11.81 6.42 39.02
N VAL A 1140 -11.50 5.11 39.03
CA VAL A 1140 -11.22 4.33 37.82
C VAL A 1140 -12.13 3.12 37.82
N ASN A 1141 -12.94 2.98 36.77
CA ASN A 1141 -13.88 1.88 36.59
C ASN A 1141 -14.72 1.56 37.85
N GLY A 1142 -15.21 2.60 38.54
CA GLY A 1142 -16.03 2.48 39.75
C GLY A 1142 -15.28 2.32 41.07
N ALA A 1143 -13.97 2.04 41.06
CA ALA A 1143 -13.13 2.04 42.25
C ALA A 1143 -12.62 3.45 42.56
N THR A 1144 -12.75 3.92 43.80
CA THR A 1144 -12.32 5.27 44.21
C THR A 1144 -11.21 5.23 45.26
N ALA A 1145 -10.14 6.00 45.06
CA ALA A 1145 -9.13 6.29 46.06
C ALA A 1145 -9.19 7.76 46.47
N ARG A 1146 -8.95 8.07 47.76
CA ARG A 1146 -9.06 9.43 48.32
C ARG A 1146 -7.84 9.79 49.15
N ALA A 1147 -7.45 11.06 49.12
CA ALA A 1147 -6.43 11.66 49.96
C ALA A 1147 -6.95 12.98 50.56
N THR A 1148 -6.67 13.20 51.85
CA THR A 1148 -6.91 14.48 52.52
C THR A 1148 -5.58 15.16 52.74
N ILE A 1149 -5.44 16.39 52.24
CA ILE A 1149 -4.17 17.10 52.12
C ILE A 1149 -4.28 18.43 52.87
N PRO A 1150 -3.71 18.55 54.08
CA PRO A 1150 -3.65 19.80 54.83
C PRO A 1150 -2.86 20.88 54.08
N LEU A 1151 -3.40 22.11 54.05
CA LEU A 1151 -2.76 23.26 53.40
C LEU A 1151 -1.97 24.10 54.41
N THR A 1152 -0.64 24.06 54.31
CA THR A 1152 0.25 24.72 55.27
C THR A 1152 0.74 26.08 54.79
N ARG A 1153 1.19 26.93 55.72
CA ARG A 1153 1.94 28.15 55.36
C ARG A 1153 3.30 27.74 54.79
N ARG A 1154 3.81 28.58 53.89
CA ARG A 1154 5.11 28.39 53.24
C ARG A 1154 6.26 28.41 54.23
#